data_AF-A0A2E8FIF4-F1
#
_entry.id   AF-A0A2E8FIF4-F1
#
_cell.length_a   1.000
_cell.length_b   1.000
_cell.length_c   1.000
_cell.angle_alpha   90.00
_cell.angle_beta   90.00
_cell.angle_gamma   90.00
#
_symmetry.space_group_name_H-M   'P 1'
#
loop_
_entity.id
_entity.type
_entity.pdbx_description
1 polymer ?
#
loop_
_entity_poly.entity_id
_entity_poly.type
_entity_poly.pdbx_seq_one_letter_code
_entity_poly.pdbx_strand_id
1 'polypeptide(L)'
;MPMNNESFAKSVVGPVIPAAATKSSTPGTAWDHRRLETGRPSAGRASPETSSNMISDRYFRLPGQVVLGISLAIAAVAPASTAAAPPRKQPRTVFNDDAQVLAEAPAKDPAPYIKAWLDRESAAVPFSTFVFLACTPDICFYDTKAGEEYGARLKTTDHKYVRAMHSLKQQGTDALRLVTEHMQSRGKEVLAAIRMSDTHHHRLNTFDELCPQFAIDHPEYVIKQPDGRTNETALDYSIAAVRNHRMKIMKEIVTDYPVDGLELNFVRWAKHFPRDKGREKAPIMTRYVERIRRMMDASGRKRKNGKRLTLGVRVPESLHTCWLAGVDIQTWVKNGWIDFVVVSTWNNTDPQLPIDEFARFTRPAGVDTIVTMGNMIGAISAGPPIPRDRGTAQSKKQSPGYVSMLLNTAEARGAAANFYTFGADSISFWNVGIHFGREVTASPEQRKRIEAWTHAVGSPDRVWAGPRTYRFLPMGKGISSRKPPVRNYPWYDEGSSPLGQKNNPTLVFSKKRVGKRLVYPFRMADGRGGETLAGRLRFWVYHAVDADSLRIDINGRRVAADRVRSFPVGKLRGGLPGRRFEIDLAACPPFRGDNLLGLTLANARQRDHDPFMEELEITVKSTTPRKRAAARPDSLKIYIAVDSEGPTMVNEYWARHLKPDSPRLRGFRELLTDDVNAAVRGCFAAGATEVVVKDDGFRDRNVIRDRLDPRARLIASGGPLLHGLDATFAGVLLVGFHAREGAVDSILPHTWSSARRRVYRFNGREAGELAAYAIVAGHDHGVPILMATGCDGLCREAHDWLGKDVVTVSVKRRRSDGKIELDSPGLTRPRITAGARLATKRSGAARPFRTRFPLHVQLKLADPPTTAGYVRWRTDNKPDWPGHRVGPRVIEAWLRSTRHLNL
;
A
#
# COMPACT_ATOMS: atom_id res chain seq x y z
N MET A 1 5.88 -32.20 -23.96
CA MET A 1 4.81 -32.33 -22.92
C MET A 1 4.04 -31.02 -22.77
N PRO A 2 2.70 -30.88 -22.95
CA PRO A 2 1.98 -29.63 -22.57
C PRO A 2 2.50 -29.23 -21.18
N MET A 3 2.91 -27.98 -20.92
CA MET A 3 3.67 -27.63 -19.70
C MET A 3 3.00 -28.29 -18.48
N ASN A 4 3.57 -29.42 -18.08
CA ASN A 4 2.84 -30.45 -17.38
C ASN A 4 3.23 -30.24 -15.92
N ASN A 5 2.25 -29.93 -15.08
CA ASN A 5 2.35 -30.06 -13.62
C ASN A 5 2.63 -31.52 -13.18
N GLU A 6 3.11 -32.40 -14.06
CA GLU A 6 3.28 -33.83 -13.82
C GLU A 6 4.59 -34.17 -13.09
N SER A 7 5.68 -33.39 -13.23
CA SER A 7 6.94 -33.76 -12.55
C SER A 7 6.86 -33.60 -11.02
N PHE A 8 5.93 -32.78 -10.52
CA PHE A 8 5.75 -32.55 -9.09
C PHE A 8 4.78 -33.53 -8.41
N ALA A 9 3.85 -34.15 -9.14
CA ALA A 9 2.86 -35.06 -8.56
C ALA A 9 3.34 -36.52 -8.50
N LYS A 10 4.27 -36.92 -9.38
CA LYS A 10 4.72 -38.32 -9.49
C LYS A 10 5.84 -38.74 -8.54
N SER A 11 6.42 -37.83 -7.73
CA SER A 11 7.57 -38.16 -6.86
C SER A 11 7.27 -38.28 -5.36
N VAL A 12 6.00 -38.27 -4.92
CA VAL A 12 5.66 -38.21 -3.47
C VAL A 12 4.52 -39.15 -3.04
N VAL A 13 4.16 -40.17 -3.84
CA VAL A 13 3.20 -41.20 -3.39
C VAL A 13 3.90 -42.55 -3.37
N GLY A 14 4.54 -42.85 -2.24
CA GLY A 14 4.82 -44.23 -1.82
C GLY A 14 3.73 -44.68 -0.85
N PRO A 15 3.28 -45.95 -0.90
CA PRO A 15 2.23 -46.45 -0.01
C PRO A 15 2.77 -46.57 1.42
N VAL A 16 2.02 -46.08 2.39
CA VAL A 16 2.25 -46.32 3.82
C VAL A 16 1.47 -47.57 4.22
N ILE A 17 2.17 -48.61 4.68
CA ILE A 17 1.62 -49.80 5.36
C ILE A 17 2.28 -49.87 6.77
N PRO A 18 1.58 -50.32 7.85
CA PRO A 18 1.83 -49.84 9.21
C PRO A 18 2.61 -50.79 10.17
N ALA A 19 2.95 -50.25 11.35
CA ALA A 19 3.50 -50.86 12.59
C ALA A 19 5.02 -51.19 12.58
N ALA A 20 5.82 -51.10 13.65
CA ALA A 20 5.56 -51.15 15.09
C ALA A 20 6.64 -50.41 15.94
N ALA A 21 6.41 -50.33 17.25
CA ALA A 21 7.19 -49.62 18.27
C ALA A 21 8.59 -50.19 18.58
N THR A 22 9.51 -49.34 19.06
CA THR A 22 10.33 -49.60 20.28
C THR A 22 11.13 -48.37 20.75
N LYS A 23 10.98 -48.12 22.06
CA LYS A 23 11.70 -47.40 23.13
C LYS A 23 13.04 -46.64 22.91
N SER A 24 13.10 -45.47 23.61
CA SER A 24 14.19 -44.83 24.41
C SER A 24 15.59 -44.67 23.79
N SER A 25 16.32 -43.55 23.92
CA SER A 25 16.63 -42.78 25.13
C SER A 25 17.26 -41.40 24.79
N THR A 26 17.05 -40.42 25.67
CA THR A 26 17.82 -39.16 25.83
C THR A 26 18.90 -39.38 26.91
N PRO A 27 20.02 -38.61 26.98
CA PRO A 27 20.03 -37.20 27.44
C PRO A 27 21.07 -36.29 26.74
N GLY A 28 20.86 -34.96 26.66
CA GLY A 28 21.31 -33.95 27.63
C GLY A 28 22.61 -33.28 27.13
N THR A 29 22.73 -31.96 26.91
CA THR A 29 22.97 -30.96 27.96
C THR A 29 23.11 -29.56 27.34
N ALA A 30 22.73 -28.55 28.12
CA ALA A 30 22.89 -27.12 27.84
C ALA A 30 24.19 -26.59 28.47
N TRP A 31 24.80 -25.55 27.90
CA TRP A 31 25.80 -24.71 28.60
C TRP A 31 25.62 -23.22 28.30
N ASP A 32 25.66 -22.47 29.40
CA ASP A 32 25.49 -21.03 29.59
C ASP A 32 26.86 -20.34 29.62
N HIS A 33 26.92 -19.06 29.26
CA HIS A 33 28.15 -18.27 29.13
C HIS A 33 28.26 -17.19 30.22
N ARG A 34 29.38 -17.19 30.96
CA ARG A 34 30.09 -16.06 31.64
C ARG A 34 31.36 -16.67 32.31
N ARG A 35 32.56 -16.10 32.41
CA ARG A 35 33.07 -14.71 32.58
C ARG A 35 34.63 -14.70 32.49
N LEU A 36 35.21 -13.51 32.20
CA LEU A 36 36.51 -12.91 32.69
C LEU A 36 37.86 -13.55 32.24
N GLU A 37 38.99 -12.85 32.04
CA GLU A 37 39.65 -11.70 32.72
C GLU A 37 40.76 -11.09 31.79
N THR A 38 40.83 -9.77 31.57
CA THR A 38 41.76 -8.72 32.08
C THR A 38 43.25 -8.75 31.67
N GLY A 39 43.72 -7.60 31.13
CA GLY A 39 45.12 -7.16 31.11
C GLY A 39 45.27 -5.75 30.52
N ARG A 40 45.68 -4.77 31.33
CA ARG A 40 46.03 -3.35 31.01
C ARG A 40 47.46 -3.08 31.52
N PRO A 41 48.21 -2.10 30.98
CA PRO A 41 48.22 -0.69 31.49
C PRO A 41 48.30 0.38 30.36
N SER A 42 47.57 1.52 30.39
CA SER A 42 47.91 2.90 30.89
C SER A 42 49.19 3.53 30.30
N ALA A 43 49.33 4.79 29.89
CA ALA A 43 48.53 6.03 29.92
C ALA A 43 49.19 7.08 28.98
N GLY A 44 48.46 8.13 28.58
CA GLY A 44 49.04 9.33 27.96
C GLY A 44 47.99 10.29 27.37
N ARG A 45 47.58 11.29 28.16
CA ARG A 45 46.66 12.38 27.79
C ARG A 45 47.35 13.44 26.91
N ALA A 46 46.58 14.08 26.02
CA ALA A 46 46.25 15.52 26.06
C ALA A 46 46.01 16.10 24.64
N SER A 47 44.81 16.63 24.42
CA SER A 47 44.49 17.76 23.54
C SER A 47 44.65 19.07 24.37
N PRO A 48 44.76 20.32 23.83
CA PRO A 48 43.70 20.95 23.03
C PRO A 48 44.05 22.08 22.00
N GLU A 49 43.07 22.36 21.13
CA GLU A 49 42.51 23.66 20.66
C GLU A 49 43.26 24.75 19.82
N THR A 50 42.56 25.17 18.73
CA THR A 50 42.34 26.55 18.18
C THR A 50 43.51 27.28 17.48
N SER A 51 43.42 28.17 16.47
CA SER A 51 42.39 29.04 15.84
C SER A 51 42.96 29.58 14.48
N SER A 52 42.17 29.70 13.38
CA SER A 52 41.54 30.90 12.73
C SER A 52 42.39 31.97 11.99
N ASN A 53 41.82 32.40 10.83
CA ASN A 53 41.95 33.67 10.06
C ASN A 53 43.10 33.84 9.04
N MET A 54 43.03 34.61 7.94
CA MET A 54 42.03 35.16 6.98
C MET A 54 42.85 36.05 5.96
N ILE A 55 42.26 36.49 4.80
CA ILE A 55 42.68 37.62 3.88
C ILE A 55 43.66 37.22 2.71
N SER A 56 43.63 37.67 1.43
CA SER A 56 42.98 38.75 0.62
C SER A 56 43.02 38.48 -0.92
N ASP A 57 42.15 39.22 -1.64
CA ASP A 57 42.07 39.63 -3.06
C ASP A 57 43.32 39.76 -3.97
N ARG A 58 43.15 39.59 -5.32
CA ARG A 58 43.15 40.67 -6.37
C ARG A 58 43.14 40.16 -7.85
N TYR A 59 42.21 40.74 -8.64
CA TYR A 59 42.22 41.27 -10.04
C TYR A 59 43.04 40.68 -11.21
N PHE A 60 42.39 40.53 -12.39
CA PHE A 60 42.86 40.96 -13.72
C PHE A 60 41.70 41.27 -14.72
N ARG A 61 41.91 42.22 -15.65
CA ARG A 61 40.93 42.95 -16.52
C ARG A 61 40.98 42.56 -18.03
N LEU A 62 39.78 42.56 -18.67
CA LEU A 62 39.34 43.10 -20.02
C LEU A 62 39.97 42.59 -21.36
N PRO A 63 39.41 42.85 -22.60
CA PRO A 63 38.21 43.61 -23.04
C PRO A 63 37.33 42.97 -24.18
N GLY A 64 36.23 43.65 -24.59
CA GLY A 64 35.74 43.63 -26.00
C GLY A 64 34.23 43.46 -26.26
N GLN A 65 33.55 44.50 -26.75
CA GLN A 65 32.11 44.58 -27.12
C GLN A 65 31.82 44.04 -28.53
N VAL A 66 30.62 43.49 -28.78
CA VAL A 66 29.73 43.83 -29.94
C VAL A 66 28.26 43.60 -29.53
N VAL A 67 27.41 44.60 -29.84
CA VAL A 67 25.96 44.65 -29.65
C VAL A 67 25.25 44.20 -30.95
N LEU A 68 24.19 43.41 -30.85
CA LEU A 68 23.10 43.42 -31.83
C LEU A 68 21.75 43.22 -31.11
N GLY A 69 20.85 44.19 -31.25
CA GLY A 69 19.57 44.25 -30.55
C GLY A 69 18.46 43.41 -31.17
N ILE A 70 17.53 42.95 -30.34
CA ILE A 70 16.17 42.54 -30.72
C ILE A 70 15.21 43.11 -29.68
N SER A 71 14.27 43.91 -30.14
CA SER A 71 13.17 44.52 -29.39
C SER A 71 12.29 43.48 -28.71
N LEU A 72 12.03 43.60 -27.40
CA LEU A 72 10.99 42.84 -26.71
C LEU A 72 9.70 43.67 -26.66
N ALA A 73 8.69 43.26 -27.42
CA ALA A 73 7.32 43.69 -27.23
C ALA A 73 6.77 43.07 -25.93
N ILE A 74 6.26 43.92 -25.03
CA ILE A 74 5.56 43.50 -23.82
C ILE A 74 4.13 43.11 -24.22
N ALA A 75 3.86 41.82 -24.33
CA ALA A 75 2.50 41.29 -24.40
C ALA A 75 1.96 41.09 -22.97
N ALA A 76 0.84 41.74 -22.67
CA ALA A 76 0.09 41.56 -21.43
C ALA A 76 -0.37 40.11 -21.29
N VAL A 77 0.04 39.45 -20.19
CA VAL A 77 -0.37 38.09 -19.86
C VAL A 77 -1.79 38.13 -19.26
N ALA A 78 -2.77 37.69 -20.04
CA ALA A 78 -4.11 37.39 -19.56
C ALA A 78 -4.07 36.25 -18.52
N PRO A 79 -4.99 36.23 -17.53
CA PRO A 79 -5.02 35.19 -16.51
C PRO A 79 -5.26 33.83 -17.16
N ALA A 80 -4.35 32.89 -16.90
CA ALA A 80 -4.49 31.51 -17.35
C ALA A 80 -5.79 30.92 -16.76
N SER A 81 -6.77 30.73 -17.64
CA SER A 81 -7.88 29.80 -17.44
C SER A 81 -7.34 28.53 -16.78
N THR A 82 -7.95 28.12 -15.67
CA THR A 82 -7.69 26.85 -15.00
C THR A 82 -7.90 25.72 -16.01
N ALA A 83 -6.83 25.29 -16.66
CA ALA A 83 -6.84 24.11 -17.51
C ALA A 83 -7.28 22.95 -16.63
N ALA A 84 -8.37 22.29 -17.03
CA ALA A 84 -8.79 21.04 -16.41
C ALA A 84 -7.58 20.10 -16.32
N ALA A 85 -7.46 19.38 -15.20
CA ALA A 85 -6.44 18.36 -15.05
C ALA A 85 -6.47 17.46 -16.31
N PRO A 86 -5.31 17.13 -16.92
CA PRO A 86 -5.29 16.33 -18.13
C PRO A 86 -6.08 15.05 -17.88
N PRO A 87 -6.90 14.59 -18.85
CA PRO A 87 -7.72 13.40 -18.68
C PRO A 87 -6.83 12.26 -18.22
N ARG A 88 -7.20 11.67 -17.09
CA ARG A 88 -6.45 10.57 -16.49
C ARG A 88 -6.37 9.45 -17.53
N LYS A 89 -5.15 9.14 -18.01
CA LYS A 89 -4.91 8.09 -18.99
C LYS A 89 -5.60 6.81 -18.52
N GLN A 90 -6.33 6.13 -19.40
CA GLN A 90 -6.91 4.83 -19.03
C GLN A 90 -5.77 3.90 -18.57
N PRO A 91 -5.87 3.30 -17.38
CA PRO A 91 -4.81 2.43 -16.87
C PRO A 91 -4.69 1.19 -17.75
N ARG A 92 -3.47 0.69 -17.90
CA ARG A 92 -3.25 -0.53 -18.70
C ARG A 92 -3.94 -1.72 -18.08
N THR A 93 -4.64 -2.52 -18.88
CA THR A 93 -5.06 -3.87 -18.48
C THR A 93 -4.16 -4.86 -19.19
N VAL A 94 -3.50 -5.72 -18.42
CA VAL A 94 -2.39 -6.56 -18.91
C VAL A 94 -2.87 -7.99 -19.12
N PHE A 95 -2.45 -8.62 -20.22
CA PHE A 95 -2.60 -10.06 -20.43
C PHE A 95 -1.21 -10.68 -20.58
N ASN A 96 -0.85 -11.59 -19.67
CA ASN A 96 0.42 -12.29 -19.70
C ASN A 96 0.25 -13.68 -20.34
N ASP A 97 0.97 -13.90 -21.44
CA ASP A 97 1.01 -15.16 -22.18
C ASP A 97 2.34 -15.88 -21.99
N ASP A 98 2.25 -17.18 -21.72
CA ASP A 98 3.36 -18.07 -21.43
C ASP A 98 3.88 -18.80 -22.70
N ALA A 99 3.63 -18.22 -23.88
CA ALA A 99 3.91 -18.80 -25.20
C ALA A 99 3.23 -20.15 -25.44
N GLN A 100 2.07 -20.39 -24.81
CA GLN A 100 1.38 -21.68 -24.92
C GLN A 100 0.94 -21.98 -26.35
N VAL A 101 0.55 -20.96 -27.12
CA VAL A 101 0.12 -21.11 -28.51
C VAL A 101 1.15 -21.89 -29.35
N LEU A 102 2.44 -21.75 -29.06
CA LEU A 102 3.51 -22.46 -29.75
C LEU A 102 3.47 -23.97 -29.53
N ALA A 103 3.02 -24.45 -28.36
CA ALA A 103 2.87 -25.88 -28.08
C ALA A 103 1.78 -26.56 -28.91
N GLU A 104 0.79 -25.78 -29.34
CA GLU A 104 -0.43 -26.28 -29.98
C GLU A 104 -0.45 -26.01 -31.48
N ALA A 105 0.33 -25.04 -31.93
CA ALA A 105 0.52 -24.68 -33.33
C ALA A 105 1.01 -25.88 -34.17
N PRO A 106 0.51 -25.99 -35.42
CA PRO A 106 0.91 -27.05 -36.34
C PRO A 106 2.36 -26.87 -36.81
N ALA A 107 2.97 -27.95 -37.32
CA ALA A 107 4.31 -27.90 -37.89
C ALA A 107 4.34 -27.21 -39.27
N LYS A 108 3.26 -27.33 -40.05
CA LYS A 108 3.13 -26.70 -41.36
C LYS A 108 2.31 -25.44 -41.23
N ASP A 109 2.87 -24.34 -41.72
CA ASP A 109 2.22 -23.02 -41.76
C ASP A 109 1.53 -22.62 -40.44
N PRO A 110 2.29 -22.44 -39.35
CA PRO A 110 1.72 -22.12 -38.03
C PRO A 110 1.12 -20.72 -37.92
N ALA A 111 1.47 -19.79 -38.82
CA ALA A 111 1.13 -18.37 -38.66
C ALA A 111 -0.38 -18.10 -38.63
N PRO A 112 -1.23 -18.63 -39.54
CA PRO A 112 -2.68 -18.46 -39.47
C PRO A 112 -3.29 -19.00 -38.18
N TYR A 113 -2.78 -20.13 -37.68
CA TYR A 113 -3.23 -20.72 -36.42
C TYR A 113 -2.93 -19.80 -35.23
N ILE A 114 -1.69 -19.30 -35.13
CA ILE A 114 -1.28 -18.40 -34.05
C ILE A 114 -2.13 -17.12 -34.08
N LYS A 115 -2.34 -16.52 -35.25
CA LYS A 115 -3.18 -15.32 -35.41
C LYS A 115 -4.62 -15.57 -34.95
N ALA A 116 -5.23 -16.68 -35.39
CA ALA A 116 -6.60 -17.04 -35.00
C ALA A 116 -6.72 -17.34 -33.49
N TRP A 117 -5.68 -17.90 -32.88
CA TRP A 117 -5.62 -18.09 -31.43
C TRP A 117 -5.64 -16.76 -30.69
N LEU A 118 -4.73 -15.84 -31.06
CA LEU A 118 -4.62 -14.53 -30.44
C LEU A 118 -5.92 -13.71 -30.57
N ASP A 119 -6.59 -13.81 -31.73
CA ASP A 119 -7.88 -13.17 -31.97
C ASP A 119 -8.95 -13.70 -31.01
N ARG A 120 -8.97 -15.00 -30.74
CA ARG A 120 -9.88 -15.63 -29.79
C ARG A 120 -9.64 -15.14 -28.36
N GLU A 121 -8.39 -15.02 -27.93
CA GLU A 121 -8.03 -14.50 -26.61
C GLU A 121 -8.40 -13.02 -26.47
N SER A 122 -8.06 -12.21 -27.48
CA SER A 122 -8.35 -10.78 -27.54
C SER A 122 -9.85 -10.48 -27.54
N ALA A 123 -10.67 -11.35 -28.14
CA ALA A 123 -12.12 -11.24 -28.11
C ALA A 123 -12.72 -11.57 -26.74
N ALA A 124 -12.16 -12.56 -26.04
CA ALA A 124 -12.73 -13.08 -24.78
C ALA A 124 -12.21 -12.38 -23.51
N VAL A 125 -11.09 -11.66 -23.60
CA VAL A 125 -10.45 -11.02 -22.43
C VAL A 125 -10.19 -9.55 -22.72
N PRO A 126 -10.77 -8.62 -21.94
CA PRO A 126 -10.61 -7.20 -22.19
C PRO A 126 -9.24 -6.70 -21.66
N PHE A 127 -8.23 -6.64 -22.53
CA PHE A 127 -6.91 -6.09 -22.19
C PHE A 127 -6.44 -5.04 -23.22
N SER A 128 -5.53 -4.15 -22.78
CA SER A 128 -4.88 -3.14 -23.63
C SER A 128 -3.44 -3.51 -23.97
N THR A 129 -2.78 -4.27 -23.10
CA THR A 129 -1.36 -4.59 -23.17
C THR A 129 -1.18 -6.11 -23.15
N PHE A 130 -0.61 -6.66 -24.22
CA PHE A 130 -0.26 -8.07 -24.34
C PHE A 130 1.21 -8.27 -23.99
N VAL A 131 1.50 -9.20 -23.08
CA VAL A 131 2.85 -9.48 -22.59
C VAL A 131 3.21 -10.90 -22.97
N PHE A 132 3.99 -11.05 -24.03
CA PHE A 132 4.35 -12.34 -24.61
C PHE A 132 5.68 -12.85 -24.05
N LEU A 133 5.74 -14.10 -23.58
CA LEU A 133 6.98 -14.70 -23.08
C LEU A 133 8.06 -14.74 -24.16
N ALA A 134 9.03 -13.84 -24.06
CA ALA A 134 10.17 -13.78 -24.97
C ALA A 134 11.31 -14.68 -24.46
N CYS A 135 11.63 -14.62 -23.17
CA CYS A 135 12.69 -15.45 -22.61
C CYS A 135 12.53 -15.78 -21.13
N THR A 136 13.11 -16.92 -20.75
CA THR A 136 13.53 -17.25 -19.39
C THR A 136 14.93 -16.67 -19.12
N PRO A 137 15.68 -17.03 -18.06
CA PRO A 137 17.04 -16.52 -17.81
C PRO A 137 18.03 -16.66 -18.97
N ASP A 138 17.83 -17.58 -19.90
CA ASP A 138 18.69 -17.73 -21.08
C ASP A 138 17.92 -18.25 -22.30
N ILE A 139 16.97 -19.15 -22.05
CA ILE A 139 16.15 -19.78 -23.08
C ILE A 139 15.14 -18.77 -23.67
N CYS A 140 15.19 -18.57 -24.97
CA CYS A 140 14.40 -17.63 -25.75
C CYS A 140 13.42 -18.35 -26.67
N PHE A 141 12.21 -17.81 -26.80
CA PHE A 141 11.13 -18.34 -27.67
C PHE A 141 11.07 -17.60 -29.02
N TYR A 142 12.19 -17.03 -29.45
CA TYR A 142 12.38 -16.27 -30.69
C TYR A 142 13.77 -16.56 -31.26
N ASP A 143 14.02 -16.17 -32.51
CA ASP A 143 15.32 -16.37 -33.17
C ASP A 143 16.37 -15.40 -32.59
N THR A 144 17.16 -15.92 -31.64
CA THR A 144 18.09 -15.16 -30.79
C THR A 144 19.54 -15.35 -31.23
N LYS A 145 20.34 -14.28 -31.12
CA LYS A 145 21.82 -14.29 -31.22
C LYS A 145 22.49 -14.10 -29.86
N ALA A 146 21.74 -13.66 -28.85
CA ALA A 146 22.29 -13.30 -27.54
C ALA A 146 22.10 -14.39 -26.46
N GLY A 147 20.94 -15.05 -26.43
CA GLY A 147 20.63 -16.20 -25.57
C GLY A 147 20.50 -17.52 -26.35
N GLU A 148 20.01 -18.56 -25.69
CA GLU A 148 19.78 -19.88 -26.28
C GLU A 148 18.36 -20.00 -26.85
N GLU A 149 18.18 -20.40 -28.11
CA GLU A 149 16.84 -20.66 -28.67
C GLU A 149 16.22 -21.92 -28.04
N TYR A 150 14.94 -21.89 -27.66
CA TYR A 150 14.26 -23.02 -27.06
C TYR A 150 14.33 -24.25 -27.96
N GLY A 151 14.91 -25.33 -27.44
CA GLY A 151 15.04 -26.59 -28.15
C GLY A 151 16.21 -26.66 -29.15
N ALA A 152 17.12 -25.67 -29.17
CA ALA A 152 18.31 -25.68 -30.02
C ALA A 152 19.18 -26.94 -29.83
N ARG A 153 19.14 -27.56 -28.64
CA ARG A 153 19.86 -28.80 -28.32
C ARG A 153 19.14 -30.09 -28.78
N LEU A 154 17.88 -29.99 -29.20
CA LEU A 154 17.11 -31.17 -29.60
C LEU A 154 17.55 -31.66 -30.97
N LYS A 155 17.69 -32.98 -31.10
CA LYS A 155 18.01 -33.64 -32.38
C LYS A 155 16.79 -33.81 -33.30
N THR A 156 15.64 -33.27 -32.92
CA THR A 156 14.37 -33.39 -33.64
C THR A 156 13.64 -32.07 -33.69
N THR A 157 13.02 -31.79 -34.83
CA THR A 157 12.08 -30.67 -35.00
C THR A 157 10.65 -31.06 -34.65
N ASP A 158 10.35 -32.35 -34.50
CA ASP A 158 9.04 -32.85 -34.04
C ASP A 158 8.91 -32.80 -32.51
N HIS A 159 9.16 -31.60 -31.97
CA HIS A 159 8.86 -31.27 -30.59
C HIS A 159 7.76 -30.21 -30.56
N LYS A 160 6.83 -30.34 -29.61
CA LYS A 160 5.58 -29.56 -29.60
C LYS A 160 5.77 -28.04 -29.62
N TYR A 161 6.87 -27.49 -29.09
CA TYR A 161 7.21 -26.06 -29.19
C TYR A 161 8.10 -25.76 -30.40
N VAL A 162 9.05 -26.66 -30.70
CA VAL A 162 10.09 -26.43 -31.72
C VAL A 162 9.51 -26.47 -33.13
N ARG A 163 8.55 -27.35 -33.42
CA ARG A 163 8.00 -27.50 -34.77
C ARG A 163 7.47 -26.20 -35.36
N ALA A 164 6.77 -25.41 -34.54
CA ALA A 164 6.19 -24.14 -34.95
C ALA A 164 7.28 -23.06 -35.06
N MET A 165 8.19 -23.00 -34.09
CA MET A 165 9.32 -22.05 -34.11
C MET A 165 10.20 -22.27 -35.35
N HIS A 166 10.56 -23.52 -35.65
CA HIS A 166 11.34 -23.88 -36.83
C HIS A 166 10.62 -23.53 -38.14
N SER A 167 9.32 -23.81 -38.24
CA SER A 167 8.55 -23.47 -39.44
C SER A 167 8.45 -21.96 -39.66
N LEU A 168 8.24 -21.17 -38.61
CA LEU A 168 8.27 -19.70 -38.71
C LEU A 168 9.64 -19.21 -39.19
N LYS A 169 10.73 -19.77 -38.66
CA LYS A 169 12.10 -19.41 -39.03
C LYS A 169 12.39 -19.68 -40.51
N GLN A 170 11.92 -20.80 -41.04
CA GLN A 170 11.99 -21.11 -42.49
C GLN A 170 11.21 -20.12 -43.36
N GLN A 171 10.18 -19.46 -42.79
CA GLN A 171 9.40 -18.42 -43.46
C GLN A 171 10.01 -17.01 -43.28
N GLY A 172 11.20 -16.90 -42.67
CA GLY A 172 11.87 -15.62 -42.44
C GLY A 172 11.27 -14.77 -41.32
N THR A 173 10.53 -15.39 -40.39
CA THR A 173 9.96 -14.73 -39.20
C THR A 173 10.14 -15.59 -37.95
N ASP A 174 9.74 -15.10 -36.79
CA ASP A 174 9.68 -15.86 -35.54
C ASP A 174 8.39 -15.53 -34.78
N ALA A 175 8.20 -16.20 -33.63
CA ALA A 175 7.02 -16.02 -32.79
C ALA A 175 6.89 -14.61 -32.22
N LEU A 176 7.97 -14.01 -31.71
CA LEU A 176 7.94 -12.70 -31.07
C LEU A 176 7.55 -11.62 -32.10
N ARG A 177 8.12 -11.66 -33.31
CA ARG A 177 7.75 -10.76 -34.40
C ARG A 177 6.30 -10.94 -34.82
N LEU A 178 5.89 -12.18 -35.11
CA LEU A 178 4.55 -12.51 -35.58
C LEU A 178 3.47 -12.05 -34.59
N VAL A 179 3.65 -12.39 -33.31
CA VAL A 179 2.71 -12.01 -32.24
C VAL A 179 2.65 -10.50 -32.08
N THR A 180 3.81 -9.83 -32.11
CA THR A 180 3.89 -8.37 -31.94
C THR A 180 3.13 -7.65 -33.04
N GLU A 181 3.45 -7.95 -34.30
CA GLU A 181 2.83 -7.28 -35.46
C GLU A 181 1.32 -7.57 -35.52
N HIS A 182 0.90 -8.81 -35.26
CA HIS A 182 -0.52 -9.17 -35.24
C HIS A 182 -1.28 -8.42 -34.15
N MET A 183 -0.78 -8.41 -32.91
CA MET A 183 -1.48 -7.74 -31.80
C MET A 183 -1.48 -6.22 -31.91
N GLN A 184 -0.39 -5.63 -32.42
CA GLN A 184 -0.35 -4.20 -32.75
C GLN A 184 -1.35 -3.83 -33.84
N SER A 185 -1.57 -4.70 -34.85
CA SER A 185 -2.62 -4.49 -35.86
C SER A 185 -4.04 -4.47 -35.27
N ARG A 186 -4.22 -5.03 -34.07
CA ARG A 186 -5.47 -4.98 -33.29
C ARG A 186 -5.47 -3.89 -32.22
N GLY A 187 -4.56 -2.93 -32.32
CA GLY A 187 -4.47 -1.78 -31.42
C GLY A 187 -4.00 -2.11 -30.00
N LYS A 188 -3.29 -3.23 -29.81
CA LYS A 188 -2.75 -3.63 -28.51
C LYS A 188 -1.29 -3.21 -28.38
N GLU A 189 -0.91 -2.74 -27.19
CA GLU A 189 0.50 -2.59 -26.81
C GLU A 189 1.10 -3.98 -26.61
N VAL A 190 2.32 -4.24 -27.09
CA VAL A 190 2.99 -5.53 -26.94
C VAL A 190 4.32 -5.38 -26.22
N LEU A 191 4.48 -6.07 -25.10
CA LEU A 191 5.72 -6.11 -24.34
C LEU A 191 6.33 -7.51 -24.37
N ALA A 192 7.65 -7.59 -24.50
CA ALA A 192 8.37 -8.83 -24.31
C ALA A 192 8.52 -9.15 -22.82
N ALA A 193 8.00 -10.30 -22.39
CA ALA A 193 8.13 -10.77 -21.02
C ALA A 193 9.51 -11.40 -20.79
N ILE A 194 10.20 -10.93 -19.76
CA ILE A 194 11.52 -11.38 -19.35
C ILE A 194 11.38 -12.03 -17.98
N ARG A 195 11.44 -13.37 -17.88
CA ARG A 195 11.48 -14.02 -16.56
C ARG A 195 12.87 -13.86 -15.96
N MET A 196 12.95 -13.24 -14.78
CA MET A 196 14.23 -12.83 -14.21
C MET A 196 15.00 -14.02 -13.62
N SER A 197 14.32 -15.06 -13.13
CA SER A 197 14.96 -16.23 -12.54
C SER A 197 14.09 -17.49 -12.62
N ASP A 198 13.73 -17.91 -13.83
CA ASP A 198 13.02 -19.17 -14.04
C ASP A 198 13.87 -20.37 -13.58
N THR A 199 13.31 -21.23 -12.72
CA THR A 199 13.96 -22.47 -12.20
C THR A 199 13.00 -23.66 -12.29
N HIS A 200 12.29 -23.84 -13.40
CA HIS A 200 11.53 -25.07 -13.64
C HIS A 200 12.44 -26.31 -13.62
N HIS A 201 13.70 -26.16 -14.03
CA HIS A 201 14.73 -27.17 -13.88
C HIS A 201 15.22 -27.26 -12.44
N HIS A 202 15.36 -28.48 -11.92
CA HIS A 202 15.74 -28.74 -10.52
C HIS A 202 17.20 -29.13 -10.33
N ARG A 203 17.94 -29.27 -11.44
CA ARG A 203 19.37 -29.60 -11.48
C ARG A 203 19.95 -28.99 -12.75
N LEU A 204 21.23 -28.62 -12.73
CA LEU A 204 21.95 -28.22 -13.94
C LEU A 204 22.22 -29.46 -14.78
N ASN A 205 21.59 -29.56 -15.94
CA ASN A 205 21.69 -30.72 -16.82
C ASN A 205 21.24 -30.39 -18.26
N THR A 206 21.69 -31.17 -19.23
CA THR A 206 21.43 -30.94 -20.66
C THR A 206 20.13 -31.57 -21.18
N PHE A 207 19.49 -32.45 -20.41
CA PHE A 207 18.25 -33.15 -20.82
C PHE A 207 16.97 -32.38 -20.45
N ASP A 208 17.07 -31.35 -19.61
CA ASP A 208 15.99 -30.41 -19.33
C ASP A 208 16.05 -29.22 -20.30
N GLU A 209 15.05 -29.12 -21.17
CA GLU A 209 14.93 -28.07 -22.19
C GLU A 209 14.83 -26.66 -21.61
N LEU A 210 14.45 -26.53 -20.33
CA LEU A 210 14.35 -25.25 -19.63
C LEU A 210 15.56 -24.95 -18.75
N CYS A 211 16.58 -25.82 -18.73
CA CYS A 211 17.86 -25.54 -18.09
C CYS A 211 18.75 -24.72 -19.03
N PRO A 212 19.15 -23.48 -18.68
CA PRO A 212 20.07 -22.67 -19.46
C PRO A 212 21.40 -23.34 -19.74
N GLN A 213 21.89 -23.35 -20.98
CA GLN A 213 23.27 -23.74 -21.27
C GLN A 213 24.24 -22.83 -20.51
N PHE A 214 23.94 -21.54 -20.44
CA PHE A 214 24.74 -20.58 -19.68
C PHE A 214 24.94 -20.96 -18.21
N ALA A 215 23.94 -21.59 -17.56
CA ALA A 215 24.06 -22.05 -16.18
C ALA A 215 24.81 -23.38 -16.06
N ILE A 216 24.77 -24.23 -17.10
CA ILE A 216 25.51 -25.49 -17.17
C ILE A 216 27.01 -25.22 -17.36
N ASP A 217 27.35 -24.29 -18.26
CA ASP A 217 28.74 -23.92 -18.56
C ASP A 217 29.38 -23.13 -17.42
N HIS A 218 28.57 -22.40 -16.66
CA HIS A 218 28.99 -21.58 -15.52
C HIS A 218 28.22 -21.94 -14.25
N PRO A 219 28.45 -23.12 -13.66
CA PRO A 219 27.79 -23.51 -12.41
C PRO A 219 28.14 -22.55 -11.24
N GLU A 220 29.26 -21.84 -11.31
CA GLU A 220 29.64 -20.78 -10.37
C GLU A 220 28.75 -19.53 -10.46
N TYR A 221 27.92 -19.40 -11.50
CA TYR A 221 26.97 -18.31 -11.66
C TYR A 221 25.61 -18.55 -11.00
N VAL A 222 25.40 -19.74 -10.43
CA VAL A 222 24.19 -20.09 -9.70
C VAL A 222 24.30 -19.68 -8.22
N ILE A 223 23.17 -19.30 -7.62
CA ILE A 223 23.07 -18.90 -6.22
C ILE A 223 23.58 -20.02 -5.30
N LYS A 224 24.57 -19.70 -4.47
CA LYS A 224 25.02 -20.55 -3.36
C LYS A 224 24.26 -20.15 -2.09
N GLN A 225 23.54 -21.10 -1.51
CA GLN A 225 22.76 -20.86 -0.30
C GLN A 225 23.64 -20.97 0.95
N PRO A 226 23.39 -20.15 1.99
CA PRO A 226 24.23 -20.11 3.19
C PRO A 226 24.19 -21.40 4.03
N ASP A 227 23.21 -22.28 3.81
CA ASP A 227 23.09 -23.57 4.49
C ASP A 227 23.75 -24.72 3.74
N GLY A 228 24.58 -24.42 2.74
CA GLY A 228 25.39 -25.41 2.02
C GLY A 228 24.62 -26.31 1.05
N ARG A 229 23.29 -26.14 0.88
CA ARG A 229 22.54 -26.94 -0.10
C ARG A 229 23.03 -26.65 -1.52
N THR A 230 23.08 -27.69 -2.34
CA THR A 230 23.70 -27.67 -3.69
C THR A 230 22.70 -27.79 -4.83
N ASN A 231 21.41 -27.88 -4.54
CA ASN A 231 20.36 -28.11 -5.53
C ASN A 231 19.70 -26.84 -6.09
N GLU A 232 20.16 -25.65 -5.69
CA GLU A 232 19.70 -24.38 -6.27
C GLU A 232 20.17 -24.27 -7.72
N THR A 233 19.35 -23.66 -8.57
CA THR A 233 19.62 -23.52 -10.01
C THR A 233 19.41 -22.10 -10.53
N ALA A 234 18.88 -21.19 -9.69
CA ALA A 234 18.74 -19.78 -10.05
C ALA A 234 20.09 -19.07 -10.22
N LEU A 235 20.21 -18.24 -11.26
CA LEU A 235 21.39 -17.38 -11.47
C LEU A 235 21.52 -16.31 -10.37
N ASP A 236 22.75 -16.05 -9.91
CA ASP A 236 23.06 -15.02 -8.92
C ASP A 236 23.34 -13.67 -9.59
N TYR A 237 22.41 -12.73 -9.42
CA TYR A 237 22.51 -11.37 -9.94
C TYR A 237 23.59 -10.54 -9.23
N SER A 238 24.27 -11.05 -8.21
CA SER A 238 25.49 -10.44 -7.66
C SER A 238 26.61 -10.40 -8.70
N ILE A 239 26.62 -11.38 -9.60
CA ILE A 239 27.68 -11.60 -10.58
C ILE A 239 27.44 -10.71 -11.80
N ALA A 240 28.45 -9.92 -12.16
CA ALA A 240 28.34 -8.98 -13.28
C ALA A 240 28.13 -9.67 -14.62
N ALA A 241 28.75 -10.84 -14.84
CA ALA A 241 28.59 -11.65 -16.04
C ALA A 241 27.12 -12.06 -16.27
N VAL A 242 26.43 -12.53 -15.22
CA VAL A 242 24.98 -12.84 -15.25
C VAL A 242 24.18 -11.61 -15.71
N ARG A 243 24.37 -10.46 -15.06
CA ARG A 243 23.65 -9.23 -15.41
C ARG A 243 23.97 -8.75 -16.84
N ASN A 244 25.21 -8.87 -17.28
CA ASN A 244 25.64 -8.45 -18.61
C ASN A 244 25.07 -9.37 -19.70
N HIS A 245 25.01 -10.68 -19.45
CA HIS A 245 24.38 -11.65 -20.35
C HIS A 245 22.89 -11.34 -20.55
N ARG A 246 22.16 -11.21 -19.45
CA ARG A 246 20.73 -10.83 -19.46
C ARG A 246 20.48 -9.50 -20.17
N MET A 247 21.38 -8.52 -20.02
CA MET A 247 21.30 -7.24 -20.72
C MET A 247 21.45 -7.37 -22.25
N LYS A 248 22.28 -8.31 -22.75
CA LYS A 248 22.44 -8.53 -24.20
C LYS A 248 21.13 -9.00 -24.84
N ILE A 249 20.46 -9.97 -24.21
CA ILE A 249 19.14 -10.49 -24.63
C ILE A 249 18.11 -9.36 -24.66
N MET A 250 17.98 -8.59 -23.58
CA MET A 250 17.03 -7.47 -23.55
C MET A 250 17.36 -6.38 -24.57
N LYS A 251 18.64 -6.13 -24.84
CA LYS A 251 19.09 -5.16 -25.85
C LYS A 251 18.67 -5.62 -27.24
N GLU A 252 18.97 -6.87 -27.61
CA GLU A 252 18.56 -7.49 -28.88
C GLU A 252 17.06 -7.34 -29.11
N ILE A 253 16.24 -7.67 -28.10
CA ILE A 253 14.78 -7.52 -28.19
C ILE A 253 14.38 -6.08 -28.53
N VAL A 254 14.85 -5.09 -27.78
CA VAL A 254 14.39 -3.70 -27.97
C VAL A 254 15.00 -3.01 -29.20
N THR A 255 16.10 -3.54 -29.76
CA THR A 255 16.71 -3.02 -30.98
C THR A 255 16.16 -3.67 -32.24
N ASP A 256 15.96 -4.98 -32.23
CA ASP A 256 15.73 -5.77 -33.45
C ASP A 256 14.24 -6.10 -33.66
N TYR A 257 13.42 -5.99 -32.60
CA TYR A 257 11.99 -6.31 -32.64
C TYR A 257 11.08 -5.09 -32.48
N PRO A 258 9.90 -5.09 -33.13
CA PRO A 258 8.95 -3.97 -33.09
C PRO A 258 8.15 -3.85 -31.78
N VAL A 259 8.57 -4.53 -30.70
CA VAL A 259 7.88 -4.50 -29.39
C VAL A 259 7.77 -3.08 -28.84
N ASP A 260 6.70 -2.78 -28.09
CA ASP A 260 6.50 -1.49 -27.44
C ASP A 260 7.34 -1.34 -26.15
N GLY A 261 7.93 -2.44 -25.68
CA GLY A 261 8.80 -2.43 -24.51
C GLY A 261 8.99 -3.80 -23.86
N LEU A 262 9.31 -3.80 -22.56
CA LEU A 262 9.62 -4.99 -21.77
C LEU A 262 8.74 -5.07 -20.51
N GLU A 263 8.38 -6.29 -20.09
CA GLU A 263 7.93 -6.58 -18.72
C GLU A 263 8.98 -7.44 -18.02
N LEU A 264 9.57 -6.94 -16.92
CA LEU A 264 10.49 -7.72 -16.09
C LEU A 264 9.70 -8.50 -15.03
N ASN A 265 9.71 -9.82 -15.13
CA ASN A 265 8.98 -10.70 -14.22
C ASN A 265 9.88 -11.23 -13.11
N PHE A 266 9.81 -10.58 -11.94
CA PHE A 266 10.57 -10.96 -10.75
C PHE A 266 9.91 -12.08 -9.95
N VAL A 267 8.66 -12.48 -10.22
CA VAL A 267 7.96 -13.53 -9.45
C VAL A 267 8.17 -14.95 -10.01
N ARG A 268 8.93 -15.06 -11.10
CA ARG A 268 9.42 -16.31 -11.67
C ARG A 268 10.94 -16.38 -11.45
N TRP A 269 11.45 -16.90 -10.33
CA TRP A 269 10.76 -17.39 -9.10
C TRP A 269 11.07 -16.54 -7.86
N ALA A 270 11.38 -15.27 -8.07
CA ALA A 270 11.83 -14.35 -7.01
C ALA A 270 13.11 -14.80 -6.29
N LYS A 271 13.99 -15.43 -7.07
CA LYS A 271 15.32 -15.87 -6.65
C LYS A 271 16.37 -15.06 -7.41
N HIS A 272 17.04 -14.10 -6.79
CA HIS A 272 18.03 -13.28 -7.51
C HIS A 272 19.38 -13.22 -6.79
N PHE A 273 19.37 -13.54 -5.50
CA PHE A 273 20.47 -13.46 -4.56
C PHE A 273 20.30 -14.60 -3.54
N PRO A 274 21.34 -14.98 -2.76
CA PRO A 274 21.14 -15.87 -1.62
C PRO A 274 19.99 -15.42 -0.70
N ARG A 275 19.25 -16.38 -0.13
CA ARG A 275 17.89 -16.17 0.43
C ARG A 275 17.75 -15.12 1.53
N ASP A 276 18.82 -14.80 2.22
CA ASP A 276 18.94 -13.85 3.33
C ASP A 276 19.59 -12.52 2.89
N LYS A 277 20.08 -12.44 1.65
CA LYS A 277 20.84 -11.32 1.12
C LYS A 277 20.05 -10.37 0.24
N GLY A 278 18.77 -10.65 -0.03
CA GLY A 278 17.94 -9.83 -0.91
C GLY A 278 17.97 -8.34 -0.54
N ARG A 279 17.74 -8.00 0.73
CA ARG A 279 17.71 -6.60 1.19
C ARG A 279 19.09 -5.92 1.10
N GLU A 280 20.14 -6.62 1.50
CA GLU A 280 21.53 -6.14 1.41
C GLU A 280 21.96 -5.90 -0.04
N LYS A 281 21.53 -6.78 -0.96
CA LYS A 281 21.90 -6.76 -2.37
C LYS A 281 20.94 -6.00 -3.27
N ALA A 282 19.82 -5.47 -2.74
CA ALA A 282 18.88 -4.65 -3.48
C ALA A 282 19.53 -3.50 -4.29
N PRO A 283 20.57 -2.78 -3.79
CA PRO A 283 21.26 -1.76 -4.57
C PRO A 283 21.88 -2.28 -5.88
N ILE A 284 22.30 -3.56 -5.94
CA ILE A 284 22.82 -4.18 -7.16
C ILE A 284 21.71 -4.30 -8.21
N MET A 285 20.53 -4.80 -7.80
CA MET A 285 19.38 -4.93 -8.69
C MET A 285 18.86 -3.55 -9.12
N THR A 286 18.82 -2.58 -8.23
CA THR A 286 18.40 -1.20 -8.54
C THR A 286 19.28 -0.55 -9.60
N ARG A 287 20.61 -0.63 -9.47
CA ARG A 287 21.53 -0.16 -10.53
C ARG A 287 21.38 -0.93 -11.83
N TYR A 288 20.99 -2.20 -11.77
CA TYR A 288 20.73 -2.99 -12.95
C TYR A 288 19.47 -2.53 -13.69
N VAL A 289 18.37 -2.27 -12.98
CA VAL A 289 17.14 -1.70 -13.57
C VAL A 289 17.39 -0.30 -14.13
N GLU A 290 18.19 0.53 -13.47
CA GLU A 290 18.63 1.82 -14.03
C GLU A 290 19.34 1.64 -15.39
N ARG A 291 20.28 0.69 -15.49
CA ARG A 291 20.97 0.37 -16.75
C ARG A 291 19.99 -0.09 -17.83
N ILE A 292 18.99 -0.91 -17.47
CA ILE A 292 17.94 -1.36 -18.40
C ILE A 292 17.16 -0.15 -18.92
N ARG A 293 16.70 0.74 -18.02
CA ARG A 293 15.97 1.95 -18.41
C ARG A 293 16.76 2.83 -19.36
N ARG A 294 18.03 3.11 -19.04
CA ARG A 294 18.92 3.93 -19.89
C ARG A 294 19.11 3.30 -21.28
N MET A 295 19.30 1.97 -21.33
CA MET A 295 19.42 1.22 -22.58
C MET A 295 18.15 1.34 -23.42
N MET A 296 16.97 1.12 -22.80
CA MET A 296 15.68 1.24 -23.48
C MET A 296 15.39 2.67 -23.97
N ASP A 297 15.74 3.69 -23.20
CA ASP A 297 15.57 5.09 -23.62
C ASP A 297 16.46 5.44 -24.81
N ALA A 298 17.70 4.94 -24.81
CA ALA A 298 18.60 5.12 -25.95
C ALA A 298 18.07 4.40 -27.21
N SER A 299 17.52 3.20 -27.07
CA SER A 299 16.90 2.48 -28.19
C SER A 299 15.62 3.15 -28.67
N GLY A 300 14.75 3.60 -27.77
CA GLY A 300 13.50 4.30 -28.12
C GLY A 300 13.74 5.59 -28.91
N ARG A 301 14.75 6.40 -28.50
CA ARG A 301 15.13 7.62 -29.24
C ARG A 301 15.60 7.36 -30.67
N LYS A 302 16.12 6.17 -30.97
CA LYS A 302 16.57 5.79 -32.32
C LYS A 302 15.43 5.27 -33.20
N ARG A 303 14.26 4.96 -32.64
CA ARG A 303 13.11 4.49 -33.42
C ARG A 303 12.51 5.66 -34.20
N LYS A 304 11.95 5.37 -35.38
CA LYS A 304 11.33 6.37 -36.27
C LYS A 304 10.27 7.24 -35.58
N ASN A 305 9.54 6.69 -34.60
CA ASN A 305 8.51 7.42 -33.86
C ASN A 305 9.02 8.14 -32.60
N GLY A 306 10.31 7.97 -32.24
CA GLY A 306 10.93 8.56 -31.05
C GLY A 306 10.28 8.22 -29.71
N LYS A 307 9.33 7.26 -29.68
CA LYS A 307 8.53 6.98 -28.48
C LYS A 307 9.39 6.29 -27.41
N ARG A 308 9.20 6.72 -26.16
CA ARG A 308 9.76 6.03 -25.00
C ARG A 308 9.17 4.63 -24.90
N LEU A 309 10.02 3.61 -24.83
CA LEU A 309 9.61 2.22 -24.66
C LEU A 309 9.07 1.99 -23.24
N THR A 310 7.96 1.27 -23.15
CA THR A 310 7.30 0.93 -21.90
C THR A 310 8.15 -0.06 -21.09
N LEU A 311 8.39 0.21 -19.81
CA LEU A 311 9.00 -0.74 -18.89
C LEU A 311 8.02 -1.08 -17.77
N GLY A 312 7.43 -2.26 -17.85
CA GLY A 312 6.62 -2.86 -16.79
C GLY A 312 7.44 -3.76 -15.88
N VAL A 313 7.01 -3.91 -14.64
CA VAL A 313 7.60 -4.90 -13.72
C VAL A 313 6.52 -5.69 -12.99
N ARG A 314 6.74 -6.99 -12.82
CA ARG A 314 5.91 -7.86 -11.98
C ARG A 314 6.67 -8.24 -10.73
N VAL A 315 6.10 -7.94 -9.57
CA VAL A 315 6.78 -8.00 -8.27
C VAL A 315 6.00 -8.85 -7.25
N PRO A 316 6.68 -9.32 -6.18
CA PRO A 316 6.04 -10.06 -5.08
C PRO A 316 4.87 -9.32 -4.38
N GLU A 317 4.11 -10.05 -3.55
CA GLU A 317 2.80 -9.64 -3.02
C GLU A 317 2.81 -8.38 -2.14
N SER A 318 3.92 -8.08 -1.48
CA SER A 318 4.03 -6.97 -0.54
C SER A 318 5.39 -6.27 -0.66
N LEU A 319 5.51 -5.07 -0.09
CA LEU A 319 6.80 -4.41 -0.02
C LEU A 319 7.83 -5.24 0.76
N HIS A 320 7.38 -5.95 1.80
CA HIS A 320 8.22 -6.86 2.57
C HIS A 320 8.82 -7.96 1.68
N THR A 321 8.00 -8.66 0.89
CA THR A 321 8.50 -9.73 0.01
C THR A 321 9.31 -9.20 -1.18
N CYS A 322 9.03 -7.98 -1.65
CA CYS A 322 9.90 -7.28 -2.61
C CYS A 322 11.31 -7.07 -2.05
N TRP A 323 11.43 -6.56 -0.81
CA TRP A 323 12.73 -6.38 -0.17
C TRP A 323 13.47 -7.70 0.07
N LEU A 324 12.75 -8.77 0.44
CA LEU A 324 13.34 -10.11 0.54
C LEU A 324 13.87 -10.61 -0.81
N ALA A 325 13.25 -10.23 -1.92
CA ALA A 325 13.66 -10.59 -3.27
C ALA A 325 14.77 -9.69 -3.84
N GLY A 326 15.21 -8.65 -3.11
CA GLY A 326 16.13 -7.62 -3.59
C GLY A 326 15.52 -6.65 -4.62
N VAL A 327 14.21 -6.43 -4.54
CA VAL A 327 13.43 -5.55 -5.42
C VAL A 327 13.06 -4.27 -4.67
N ASP A 328 13.77 -3.18 -4.93
CA ASP A 328 13.47 -1.85 -4.39
C ASP A 328 12.55 -1.05 -5.34
N ILE A 329 11.30 -1.51 -5.40
CA ILE A 329 10.28 -0.97 -6.30
C ILE A 329 10.00 0.52 -6.05
N GLN A 330 10.14 0.99 -4.81
CA GLN A 330 9.87 2.38 -4.44
C GLN A 330 10.87 3.33 -5.10
N THR A 331 12.16 2.97 -5.11
CA THR A 331 13.19 3.74 -5.80
C THR A 331 12.96 3.78 -7.31
N TRP A 332 12.53 2.67 -7.92
CA TRP A 332 12.30 2.60 -9.36
C TRP A 332 11.13 3.49 -9.80
N VAL A 333 10.05 3.52 -9.01
CA VAL A 333 8.92 4.44 -9.23
C VAL A 333 9.33 5.89 -9.01
N LYS A 334 10.02 6.19 -7.90
CA LYS A 334 10.47 7.55 -7.58
C LYS A 334 11.31 8.17 -8.69
N ASN A 335 12.16 7.36 -9.34
CA ASN A 335 13.05 7.82 -10.40
C ASN A 335 12.39 7.81 -11.80
N GLY A 336 11.10 7.44 -11.92
CA GLY A 336 10.39 7.40 -13.20
C GLY A 336 10.93 6.34 -14.17
N TRP A 337 11.51 5.24 -13.65
CA TRP A 337 12.11 4.21 -14.50
C TRP A 337 11.07 3.24 -15.07
N ILE A 338 9.97 3.02 -14.36
CA ILE A 338 8.92 2.08 -14.77
C ILE A 338 7.61 2.80 -15.06
N ASP A 339 6.79 2.20 -15.91
CA ASP A 339 5.50 2.73 -16.35
C ASP A 339 4.31 2.11 -15.60
N PHE A 340 4.47 0.87 -15.17
CA PHE A 340 3.49 0.18 -14.33
C PHE A 340 4.15 -0.89 -13.46
N VAL A 341 3.49 -1.21 -12.35
CA VAL A 341 3.84 -2.34 -11.49
C VAL A 341 2.68 -3.31 -11.43
N VAL A 342 2.98 -4.60 -11.59
CA VAL A 342 2.04 -5.70 -11.38
C VAL A 342 2.36 -6.39 -10.06
N VAL A 343 1.51 -6.20 -9.05
CA VAL A 343 1.59 -6.93 -7.77
C VAL A 343 1.07 -8.34 -8.00
N SER A 344 1.89 -9.35 -7.71
CA SER A 344 1.60 -10.73 -8.09
C SER A 344 1.82 -11.69 -6.94
N THR A 345 0.84 -12.57 -6.74
CA THR A 345 1.07 -13.87 -6.10
C THR A 345 1.92 -14.74 -7.00
N TRP A 346 2.29 -15.92 -6.51
CA TRP A 346 3.01 -16.89 -7.32
C TRP A 346 2.15 -17.54 -8.41
N ASN A 347 0.96 -18.06 -8.08
CA ASN A 347 0.09 -18.77 -9.03
C ASN A 347 -1.38 -18.91 -8.57
N ASN A 348 -1.92 -17.94 -7.84
CA ASN A 348 -3.31 -17.96 -7.37
C ASN A 348 -3.90 -16.54 -7.27
N THR A 349 -5.19 -16.43 -7.01
CA THR A 349 -5.83 -15.13 -6.74
C THR A 349 -6.12 -15.04 -5.25
N ASP A 350 -5.32 -14.25 -4.54
CA ASP A 350 -5.57 -13.93 -3.13
C ASP A 350 -6.32 -12.58 -3.06
N PRO A 351 -7.60 -12.54 -2.64
CA PRO A 351 -8.38 -11.30 -2.62
C PRO A 351 -7.88 -10.28 -1.59
N GLN A 352 -6.95 -10.63 -0.71
CA GLN A 352 -6.45 -9.74 0.35
C GLN A 352 -5.00 -9.27 0.14
N LEU A 353 -4.51 -9.27 -1.11
CA LEU A 353 -3.23 -8.64 -1.43
C LEU A 353 -3.17 -7.18 -0.91
N PRO A 354 -2.05 -6.74 -0.32
CA PRO A 354 -1.88 -5.39 0.24
C PRO A 354 -1.59 -4.35 -0.85
N ILE A 355 -2.48 -4.23 -1.84
CA ILE A 355 -2.31 -3.33 -2.99
C ILE A 355 -2.18 -1.86 -2.55
N ASP A 356 -2.78 -1.51 -1.41
CA ASP A 356 -2.71 -0.17 -0.83
C ASP A 356 -1.29 0.24 -0.44
N GLU A 357 -0.37 -0.69 -0.19
CA GLU A 357 1.05 -0.36 0.04
C GLU A 357 1.71 0.22 -1.21
N PHE A 358 1.39 -0.33 -2.38
CA PHE A 358 1.95 0.08 -3.67
C PHE A 358 1.29 1.38 -4.17
N ALA A 359 -0.05 1.42 -4.12
CA ALA A 359 -0.85 2.55 -4.58
C ALA A 359 -0.46 3.89 -3.93
N ARG A 360 0.11 3.87 -2.72
CA ARG A 360 0.57 5.08 -2.00
C ARG A 360 1.69 5.84 -2.71
N PHE A 361 2.55 5.16 -3.47
CA PHE A 361 3.69 5.80 -4.15
C PHE A 361 3.61 5.71 -5.68
N THR A 362 2.87 4.76 -6.24
CA THR A 362 2.66 4.63 -7.69
C THR A 362 1.72 5.70 -8.24
N ARG A 363 0.55 5.88 -7.59
CA ARG A 363 -0.46 6.87 -8.01
C ARG A 363 0.07 8.30 -8.10
N PRO A 364 0.74 8.88 -7.08
CA PRO A 364 1.28 10.24 -7.20
C PRO A 364 2.40 10.35 -8.25
N ALA A 365 3.07 9.23 -8.58
CA ALA A 365 4.10 9.18 -9.62
C ALA A 365 3.53 8.92 -11.03
N GLY A 366 2.22 8.76 -11.19
CA GLY A 366 1.59 8.44 -12.48
C GLY A 366 1.94 7.05 -13.02
N VAL A 367 2.33 6.12 -12.13
CA VAL A 367 2.64 4.72 -12.46
C VAL A 367 1.40 3.88 -12.20
N ASP A 368 0.98 3.06 -13.18
CA ASP A 368 -0.21 2.22 -13.03
C ASP A 368 0.04 1.14 -11.94
N THR A 369 -0.91 1.01 -11.01
CA THR A 369 -0.90 -0.05 -9.97
C THR A 369 -1.78 -1.19 -10.42
N ILE A 370 -1.18 -2.25 -10.93
CA ILE A 370 -1.90 -3.38 -11.51
C ILE A 370 -1.79 -4.58 -10.55
N VAL A 371 -2.82 -5.40 -10.48
CA VAL A 371 -2.82 -6.62 -9.66
C VAL A 371 -3.01 -7.86 -10.54
N THR A 372 -2.29 -8.93 -10.22
CA THR A 372 -2.46 -10.20 -10.93
C THR A 372 -3.76 -10.88 -10.52
N MET A 373 -4.55 -11.30 -11.51
CA MET A 373 -5.67 -12.22 -11.33
C MET A 373 -5.43 -13.45 -12.22
N GLY A 374 -5.11 -14.56 -11.56
CA GLY A 374 -4.90 -15.84 -12.21
C GLY A 374 -6.21 -16.57 -12.48
N ASN A 375 -6.17 -17.69 -13.18
CA ASN A 375 -7.35 -18.57 -13.34
C ASN A 375 -7.76 -19.32 -12.05
N MET A 376 -6.86 -19.43 -11.05
CA MET A 376 -7.04 -20.11 -9.78
C MET A 376 -7.48 -19.16 -8.66
N ILE A 377 -8.42 -19.60 -7.81
CA ILE A 377 -8.68 -19.01 -6.47
C ILE A 377 -8.11 -19.89 -5.35
N GLY A 378 -7.74 -21.14 -5.68
CA GLY A 378 -7.29 -22.15 -4.74
C GLY A 378 -5.87 -22.00 -4.20
N ALA A 379 -5.61 -22.72 -3.11
CA ALA A 379 -4.28 -22.92 -2.53
C ALA A 379 -3.57 -24.14 -3.17
N ILE A 380 -2.28 -24.31 -2.88
CA ILE A 380 -1.45 -25.39 -3.44
C ILE A 380 -1.68 -26.79 -2.81
N SER A 381 -2.68 -26.91 -1.93
CA SER A 381 -2.96 -28.13 -1.17
C SER A 381 -3.90 -29.07 -1.93
N ALA A 382 -3.48 -30.33 -2.07
CA ALA A 382 -4.23 -31.42 -2.68
C ALA A 382 -4.97 -32.32 -1.66
N GLY A 383 -4.78 -32.04 -0.37
CA GLY A 383 -5.41 -32.79 0.72
C GLY A 383 -6.79 -32.23 1.07
N PRO A 384 -7.52 -32.88 1.99
CA PRO A 384 -8.77 -32.34 2.47
C PRO A 384 -8.57 -31.02 3.25
N PRO A 385 -9.62 -30.19 3.32
CA PRO A 385 -10.98 -30.43 2.85
C PRO A 385 -11.11 -30.35 1.32
N ILE A 386 -12.04 -31.14 0.77
CA ILE A 386 -12.25 -31.29 -0.67
C ILE A 386 -13.48 -30.46 -1.09
N PRO A 387 -13.33 -29.38 -1.87
CA PRO A 387 -14.45 -28.61 -2.42
C PRO A 387 -15.28 -29.47 -3.39
N ARG A 388 -16.60 -29.47 -3.24
CA ARG A 388 -17.54 -30.26 -4.08
C ARG A 388 -18.53 -29.39 -4.88
N ASP A 389 -18.60 -28.10 -4.56
CA ASP A 389 -19.60 -27.14 -5.04
C ASP A 389 -19.05 -26.20 -6.13
N ARG A 390 -18.22 -26.73 -7.04
CA ARG A 390 -17.42 -25.92 -7.97
C ARG A 390 -17.93 -25.95 -9.41
N GLY A 391 -18.60 -27.01 -9.85
CA GLY A 391 -19.09 -27.14 -11.22
C GLY A 391 -17.96 -26.93 -12.26
N THR A 392 -18.17 -26.04 -13.23
CA THR A 392 -17.16 -25.69 -14.26
C THR A 392 -15.96 -24.90 -13.71
N ALA A 393 -16.01 -24.45 -12.46
CA ALA A 393 -14.91 -23.82 -11.73
C ALA A 393 -14.07 -24.84 -10.92
N GLN A 394 -14.08 -26.10 -11.37
CA GLN A 394 -13.19 -27.16 -10.92
C GLN A 394 -12.23 -27.55 -12.04
N SER A 395 -10.94 -27.63 -11.72
CA SER A 395 -9.96 -28.22 -12.65
C SER A 395 -10.25 -29.72 -12.82
N LYS A 396 -10.38 -30.17 -14.06
CA LYS A 396 -10.49 -31.61 -14.41
C LYS A 396 -9.12 -32.31 -14.37
N LYS A 397 -8.02 -31.55 -14.47
CA LYS A 397 -6.65 -32.06 -14.31
C LYS A 397 -6.23 -31.93 -12.83
N GLN A 398 -5.83 -33.06 -12.24
CA GLN A 398 -5.13 -33.22 -10.94
C GLN A 398 -5.98 -33.12 -9.65
N SER A 399 -5.33 -33.55 -8.56
CA SER A 399 -5.80 -33.96 -7.23
C SER A 399 -6.95 -33.17 -6.59
N PRO A 400 -7.75 -33.82 -5.71
CA PRO A 400 -8.82 -33.16 -4.96
C PRO A 400 -8.29 -32.03 -4.05
N GLY A 401 -9.17 -31.28 -3.39
CA GLY A 401 -8.77 -30.21 -2.47
C GLY A 401 -8.69 -28.84 -3.12
N TYR A 402 -8.05 -27.89 -2.43
CA TYR A 402 -8.03 -26.49 -2.86
C TYR A 402 -7.27 -26.26 -4.17
N VAL A 403 -6.30 -27.11 -4.52
CA VAL A 403 -5.53 -27.02 -5.78
C VAL A 403 -6.40 -27.18 -7.03
N SER A 404 -7.63 -27.67 -6.89
CA SER A 404 -8.58 -27.81 -7.99
C SER A 404 -9.47 -26.57 -8.22
N MET A 405 -9.41 -25.56 -7.35
CA MET A 405 -10.34 -24.43 -7.37
C MET A 405 -9.96 -23.34 -8.39
N LEU A 406 -10.67 -23.32 -9.52
CA LEU A 406 -10.65 -22.24 -10.49
C LEU A 406 -11.61 -21.12 -10.06
N LEU A 407 -11.42 -19.88 -10.53
CA LEU A 407 -12.33 -18.76 -10.27
C LEU A 407 -13.72 -18.99 -10.90
N ASN A 408 -14.77 -18.59 -10.21
CA ASN A 408 -16.05 -18.26 -10.86
C ASN A 408 -16.25 -16.74 -10.90
N THR A 409 -17.29 -16.27 -11.61
CA THR A 409 -17.56 -14.84 -11.79
C THR A 409 -17.77 -14.09 -10.48
N ALA A 410 -18.48 -14.68 -9.52
CA ALA A 410 -18.72 -14.04 -8.22
C ALA A 410 -17.43 -13.92 -7.40
N GLU A 411 -16.57 -14.93 -7.43
CA GLU A 411 -15.26 -14.91 -6.76
C GLU A 411 -14.29 -13.92 -7.40
N ALA A 412 -14.27 -13.86 -8.73
CA ALA A 412 -13.49 -12.88 -9.46
C ALA A 412 -13.93 -11.46 -9.11
N ARG A 413 -15.25 -11.21 -9.03
CA ARG A 413 -15.81 -9.93 -8.56
C ARG A 413 -15.44 -9.63 -7.12
N GLY A 414 -15.49 -10.61 -6.21
CA GLY A 414 -15.09 -10.40 -4.81
C GLY A 414 -13.62 -9.98 -4.68
N ALA A 415 -12.72 -10.67 -5.40
CA ALA A 415 -11.30 -10.30 -5.44
C ALA A 415 -11.09 -8.92 -6.06
N ALA A 416 -11.69 -8.66 -7.23
CA ALA A 416 -11.59 -7.38 -7.93
C ALA A 416 -12.16 -6.22 -7.09
N ALA A 417 -13.26 -6.43 -6.37
CA ALA A 417 -13.85 -5.42 -5.49
C ALA A 417 -12.86 -4.98 -4.42
N ASN A 418 -12.13 -5.91 -3.80
CA ASN A 418 -11.02 -5.57 -2.92
C ASN A 418 -9.92 -4.82 -3.66
N PHE A 419 -9.43 -5.36 -4.77
CA PHE A 419 -8.32 -4.77 -5.50
C PHE A 419 -8.56 -3.30 -5.88
N TYR A 420 -9.68 -3.00 -6.54
CA TYR A 420 -10.03 -1.63 -6.93
C TYR A 420 -10.25 -0.73 -5.72
N THR A 421 -10.95 -1.22 -4.69
CA THR A 421 -11.22 -0.44 -3.47
C THR A 421 -9.94 -0.04 -2.73
N PHE A 422 -8.93 -0.90 -2.76
CA PHE A 422 -7.71 -0.71 -1.96
C PHE A 422 -6.52 -0.16 -2.74
N GLY A 423 -6.56 -0.05 -4.07
CA GLY A 423 -5.42 0.57 -4.73
C GLY A 423 -5.25 0.32 -6.21
N ALA A 424 -5.74 -0.81 -6.71
CA ALA A 424 -5.51 -1.22 -8.08
C ALA A 424 -6.19 -0.25 -9.06
N ASP A 425 -5.46 0.15 -10.08
CA ASP A 425 -6.00 0.88 -11.23
C ASP A 425 -6.60 -0.12 -12.25
N SER A 426 -6.09 -1.35 -12.31
CA SER A 426 -6.52 -2.40 -13.25
C SER A 426 -6.05 -3.81 -12.85
N ILE A 427 -6.30 -4.79 -13.73
CA ILE A 427 -5.97 -6.21 -13.54
C ILE A 427 -4.96 -6.68 -14.60
N SER A 428 -4.05 -7.57 -14.19
CA SER A 428 -3.19 -8.37 -15.05
C SER A 428 -3.70 -9.81 -15.06
N PHE A 429 -4.21 -10.27 -16.20
CA PHE A 429 -4.64 -11.65 -16.40
C PHE A 429 -3.43 -12.56 -16.61
N TRP A 430 -3.34 -13.64 -15.84
CA TRP A 430 -2.25 -14.61 -15.93
C TRP A 430 -2.76 -16.05 -15.90
N ASN A 431 -2.13 -16.95 -16.65
CA ASN A 431 -2.58 -18.34 -16.81
C ASN A 431 -4.04 -18.46 -17.27
N VAL A 432 -4.53 -17.45 -17.98
CA VAL A 432 -5.87 -17.44 -18.57
C VAL A 432 -5.83 -18.06 -19.98
N GLY A 433 -4.74 -17.82 -20.74
CA GLY A 433 -4.50 -18.36 -22.10
C GLY A 433 -4.66 -19.87 -22.23
N ILE A 434 -4.33 -20.63 -21.17
CA ILE A 434 -4.47 -22.10 -21.14
C ILE A 434 -5.89 -22.60 -21.40
N HIS A 435 -6.88 -21.75 -21.14
CA HIS A 435 -8.28 -22.07 -21.34
C HIS A 435 -8.75 -21.81 -22.78
N PHE A 436 -7.89 -21.38 -23.70
CA PHE A 436 -8.27 -21.13 -25.10
C PHE A 436 -7.74 -22.15 -26.11
N GLY A 437 -7.00 -23.15 -25.62
CA GLY A 437 -6.45 -24.26 -26.38
C GLY A 437 -7.38 -25.45 -26.64
N ARG A 438 -6.79 -26.61 -26.91
CA ARG A 438 -7.51 -27.87 -27.20
C ARG A 438 -8.43 -28.29 -26.04
N GLU A 439 -9.44 -29.12 -26.35
CA GLU A 439 -10.51 -29.56 -25.42
C GLU A 439 -10.00 -30.20 -24.12
N VAL A 440 -8.80 -30.80 -24.13
CA VAL A 440 -8.12 -31.36 -22.94
C VAL A 440 -7.72 -30.29 -21.91
N THR A 441 -7.57 -29.02 -22.33
CA THR A 441 -7.26 -27.88 -21.45
C THR A 441 -8.45 -26.95 -21.23
N ALA A 442 -9.49 -26.99 -22.08
CA ALA A 442 -10.67 -26.14 -21.91
C ALA A 442 -11.94 -26.63 -22.62
N SER A 443 -12.94 -27.09 -21.85
CA SER A 443 -14.28 -27.33 -22.42
C SER A 443 -14.93 -26.01 -22.89
N PRO A 444 -15.91 -26.06 -23.82
CA PRO A 444 -16.67 -24.86 -24.21
C PRO A 444 -17.25 -24.10 -23.02
N GLU A 445 -17.71 -24.79 -21.98
CA GLU A 445 -18.26 -24.19 -20.76
C GLU A 445 -17.16 -23.53 -19.91
N GLN A 446 -15.96 -24.10 -19.88
CA GLN A 446 -14.81 -23.49 -19.20
C GLN A 446 -14.37 -22.21 -19.93
N ARG A 447 -14.38 -22.19 -21.27
CA ARG A 447 -14.12 -20.99 -22.07
C ARG A 447 -15.13 -19.89 -21.79
N LYS A 448 -16.44 -20.20 -21.85
CA LYS A 448 -17.51 -19.27 -21.49
C LYS A 448 -17.38 -18.74 -20.07
N ARG A 449 -16.97 -19.59 -19.11
CA ARG A 449 -16.70 -19.16 -17.73
C ARG A 449 -15.57 -18.14 -17.69
N ILE A 450 -14.45 -18.41 -18.38
CA ILE A 450 -13.31 -17.48 -18.43
C ILE A 450 -13.74 -16.12 -18.97
N GLU A 451 -14.37 -16.10 -20.15
CA GLU A 451 -14.90 -14.90 -20.78
C GLU A 451 -15.85 -14.14 -19.83
N ALA A 452 -16.79 -14.85 -19.19
CA ALA A 452 -17.75 -14.22 -18.29
C ALA A 452 -17.08 -13.51 -17.11
N TRP A 453 -16.09 -14.12 -16.46
CA TRP A 453 -15.46 -13.49 -15.29
C TRP A 453 -14.45 -12.42 -15.67
N THR A 454 -13.67 -12.59 -16.75
CA THR A 454 -12.71 -11.56 -17.21
C THR A 454 -13.44 -10.28 -17.62
N HIS A 455 -14.58 -10.40 -18.30
CA HIS A 455 -15.44 -9.25 -18.62
C HIS A 455 -16.04 -8.59 -17.37
N ALA A 456 -16.47 -9.40 -16.38
CA ALA A 456 -17.08 -8.91 -15.15
C ALA A 456 -16.11 -8.12 -14.26
N VAL A 457 -14.80 -8.37 -14.37
CA VAL A 457 -13.78 -7.66 -13.58
C VAL A 457 -13.07 -6.55 -14.33
N GLY A 458 -13.32 -6.35 -15.62
CA GLY A 458 -12.60 -5.37 -16.44
C GLY A 458 -12.84 -3.89 -16.07
N SER A 459 -13.78 -3.59 -15.17
CA SER A 459 -14.00 -2.24 -14.64
C SER A 459 -14.67 -2.29 -13.27
N PRO A 460 -14.49 -1.26 -12.42
CA PRO A 460 -15.19 -1.15 -11.14
C PRO A 460 -16.71 -1.31 -11.28
N ASP A 461 -17.36 -0.63 -12.22
CA ASP A 461 -18.82 -0.67 -12.38
C ASP A 461 -19.33 -2.09 -12.62
N ARG A 462 -18.67 -2.85 -13.50
CA ARG A 462 -19.03 -4.25 -13.78
C ARG A 462 -18.79 -5.17 -12.59
N VAL A 463 -17.80 -4.86 -11.75
CA VAL A 463 -17.55 -5.60 -10.51
C VAL A 463 -18.71 -5.42 -9.54
N TRP A 464 -19.18 -4.19 -9.38
CA TRP A 464 -20.26 -3.84 -8.45
C TRP A 464 -21.67 -4.18 -8.97
N ALA A 465 -21.83 -4.34 -10.28
CA ALA A 465 -23.11 -4.66 -10.94
C ALA A 465 -23.70 -6.04 -10.62
N GLY A 466 -23.03 -6.90 -9.85
CA GLY A 466 -23.68 -8.13 -9.39
C GLY A 466 -22.90 -8.88 -8.32
N PRO A 467 -23.28 -10.14 -8.04
CA PRO A 467 -22.86 -10.82 -6.82
C PRO A 467 -21.34 -10.93 -6.67
N ARG A 468 -20.88 -10.83 -5.42
CA ARG A 468 -19.47 -10.87 -5.03
C ARG A 468 -19.28 -11.96 -3.99
N THR A 469 -18.31 -12.84 -4.19
CA THR A 469 -17.91 -13.86 -3.22
C THR A 469 -16.48 -13.61 -2.80
N TYR A 470 -16.27 -13.22 -1.55
CA TYR A 470 -14.95 -13.13 -0.95
C TYR A 470 -14.55 -14.50 -0.41
N ARG A 471 -13.44 -15.04 -0.91
CA ARG A 471 -12.93 -16.38 -0.59
C ARG A 471 -11.55 -16.27 0.04
N PHE A 472 -11.42 -16.69 1.30
CA PHE A 472 -10.15 -16.72 2.01
C PHE A 472 -9.77 -18.17 2.31
N LEU A 473 -8.58 -18.56 1.85
CA LEU A 473 -8.05 -19.91 1.97
C LEU A 473 -6.62 -19.83 2.53
N PRO A 474 -6.09 -20.90 3.12
CA PRO A 474 -4.72 -20.91 3.61
C PRO A 474 -3.78 -21.09 2.41
N MET A 475 -3.49 -20.02 1.68
CA MET A 475 -2.75 -20.08 0.40
C MET A 475 -1.36 -20.70 0.51
N GLY A 476 -0.73 -20.59 1.69
CA GLY A 476 0.54 -21.23 2.03
C GLY A 476 0.43 -22.65 2.64
N LYS A 477 -0.76 -23.27 2.68
CA LYS A 477 -0.92 -24.62 3.26
C LYS A 477 -0.21 -25.69 2.45
N GLY A 478 0.44 -26.64 3.14
CA GLY A 478 1.15 -27.76 2.56
C GLY A 478 2.48 -27.35 1.93
N ILE A 479 3.04 -26.25 2.41
CA ILE A 479 4.27 -25.74 1.83
C ILE A 479 5.52 -26.22 2.54
N SER A 480 5.45 -26.34 3.85
CA SER A 480 6.54 -26.84 4.67
C SER A 480 6.94 -28.27 4.27
N SER A 481 6.01 -29.02 3.69
CA SER A 481 6.24 -30.37 3.16
C SER A 481 6.93 -30.44 1.80
N ARG A 482 7.24 -29.30 1.15
CA ARG A 482 7.94 -29.29 -0.15
C ARG A 482 9.46 -29.20 0.06
N LYS A 483 10.20 -30.14 -0.53
CA LYS A 483 11.67 -30.21 -0.42
C LYS A 483 12.34 -28.99 -1.06
N PRO A 484 13.36 -28.36 -0.43
CA PRO A 484 14.16 -27.34 -1.09
C PRO A 484 14.80 -27.82 -2.41
N PRO A 485 15.06 -26.92 -3.39
CA PRO A 485 14.94 -25.47 -3.33
C PRO A 485 13.77 -25.03 -4.20
N VAL A 486 12.54 -25.45 -3.87
CA VAL A 486 11.35 -24.85 -4.52
C VAL A 486 11.39 -23.31 -4.40
N ARG A 487 12.14 -22.75 -3.42
CA ARG A 487 12.16 -21.32 -3.04
C ARG A 487 13.52 -20.82 -2.56
N ASN A 488 13.65 -19.48 -2.57
CA ASN A 488 14.83 -18.71 -2.18
C ASN A 488 14.58 -17.77 -0.98
N TYR A 489 13.71 -18.15 -0.03
CA TYR A 489 13.45 -17.35 1.16
C TYR A 489 13.84 -18.10 2.44
N PRO A 490 14.11 -17.39 3.55
CA PRO A 490 14.90 -17.96 4.64
C PRO A 490 14.23 -19.17 5.32
N TRP A 491 12.91 -19.34 5.26
CA TRP A 491 12.20 -20.46 5.87
C TRP A 491 11.02 -20.98 5.01
N TYR A 492 10.87 -22.30 4.91
CA TYR A 492 9.71 -22.98 4.32
C TYR A 492 8.53 -22.98 5.30
N ASP A 493 8.23 -21.81 5.86
CA ASP A 493 7.24 -21.66 6.91
C ASP A 493 5.86 -22.00 6.39
N GLU A 494 5.20 -22.93 7.06
CA GLU A 494 3.78 -23.21 6.89
C GLU A 494 2.97 -21.90 7.01
N GLY A 495 1.98 -21.72 6.13
CA GLY A 495 1.15 -20.51 6.10
C GLY A 495 1.78 -19.31 5.38
N SER A 496 2.93 -19.49 4.71
CA SER A 496 3.56 -18.47 3.86
C SER A 496 3.45 -18.84 2.38
N SER A 497 3.14 -17.85 1.53
CA SER A 497 3.08 -17.99 0.09
C SER A 497 4.45 -18.37 -0.51
N PRO A 498 4.51 -18.82 -1.78
CA PRO A 498 5.76 -19.05 -2.50
C PRO A 498 6.76 -17.92 -2.56
N LEU A 499 6.31 -16.70 -2.36
CA LEU A 499 7.14 -15.52 -2.40
C LEU A 499 7.42 -14.95 -0.99
N GLY A 500 6.96 -15.64 0.06
CA GLY A 500 7.22 -15.31 1.46
C GLY A 500 6.10 -14.53 2.17
N GLN A 501 4.99 -14.23 1.49
CA GLN A 501 3.88 -13.47 2.08
C GLN A 501 3.12 -14.32 3.11
N LYS A 502 2.89 -13.82 4.32
CA LYS A 502 2.02 -14.51 5.29
C LYS A 502 0.56 -14.44 4.81
N ASN A 503 -0.08 -15.60 4.66
CA ASN A 503 -1.48 -15.73 4.24
C ASN A 503 -2.41 -15.97 5.43
N ASN A 504 -3.69 -16.24 5.17
CA ASN A 504 -4.65 -16.57 6.22
C ASN A 504 -4.20 -17.78 7.05
N PRO A 505 -4.36 -17.73 8.40
CA PRO A 505 -3.93 -18.80 9.28
C PRO A 505 -4.92 -19.98 9.29
N THR A 506 -4.42 -21.17 9.64
CA THR A 506 -5.26 -22.26 10.15
C THR A 506 -5.42 -22.09 11.66
N LEU A 507 -6.66 -21.84 12.11
CA LEU A 507 -7.00 -21.73 13.52
C LEU A 507 -7.23 -23.10 14.11
N VAL A 508 -6.29 -23.60 14.90
CA VAL A 508 -6.40 -24.90 15.58
C VAL A 508 -6.83 -24.70 17.04
N PHE A 509 -7.95 -25.30 17.44
CA PHE A 509 -8.52 -25.23 18.78
C PHE A 509 -7.95 -26.32 19.69
N SER A 510 -6.63 -26.32 19.87
CA SER A 510 -5.96 -27.31 20.74
C SER A 510 -6.40 -27.19 22.20
N LYS A 511 -6.17 -28.24 23.01
CA LYS A 511 -6.51 -28.25 24.45
C LYS A 511 -6.09 -26.99 25.21
N LYS A 512 -4.90 -26.43 24.91
CA LYS A 512 -4.37 -25.19 25.52
C LYS A 512 -5.01 -23.88 25.01
N ARG A 513 -5.81 -23.97 23.94
CA ARG A 513 -6.46 -22.86 23.23
C ARG A 513 -7.99 -22.86 23.36
N VAL A 514 -8.59 -23.93 23.88
CA VAL A 514 -10.00 -23.93 24.30
C VAL A 514 -10.24 -22.80 25.31
N GLY A 515 -11.39 -22.12 25.19
CA GLY A 515 -11.74 -20.93 25.96
C GLY A 515 -11.05 -19.64 25.50
N LYS A 516 -10.02 -19.72 24.65
CA LYS A 516 -9.32 -18.55 24.11
C LYS A 516 -9.92 -18.09 22.77
N ARG A 517 -9.82 -16.80 22.51
CA ARG A 517 -10.23 -16.19 21.24
C ARG A 517 -9.14 -16.35 20.19
N LEU A 518 -9.42 -17.13 19.15
CA LEU A 518 -8.60 -17.23 17.95
C LEU A 518 -9.15 -16.29 16.87
N VAL A 519 -8.29 -15.79 15.99
CA VAL A 519 -8.64 -14.70 15.08
C VAL A 519 -8.27 -15.04 13.64
N TYR A 520 -9.26 -15.00 12.77
CA TYR A 520 -9.09 -15.11 11.33
C TYR A 520 -9.24 -13.73 10.69
N PRO A 521 -8.15 -13.10 10.21
CA PRO A 521 -8.22 -11.82 9.52
C PRO A 521 -8.82 -12.00 8.13
N PHE A 522 -9.61 -11.04 7.67
CA PHE A 522 -10.11 -10.99 6.30
C PHE A 522 -10.39 -9.56 5.87
N ARG A 523 -10.03 -9.24 4.62
CA ARG A 523 -10.24 -7.92 4.02
C ARG A 523 -11.42 -7.97 3.06
N MET A 524 -12.38 -7.06 3.20
CA MET A 524 -13.61 -7.04 2.39
C MET A 524 -14.06 -5.61 2.11
N ALA A 525 -14.25 -5.29 0.83
CA ALA A 525 -14.68 -3.97 0.37
C ALA A 525 -16.16 -3.68 0.68
N ASP A 526 -17.06 -4.62 0.39
CA ASP A 526 -18.49 -4.49 0.73
C ASP A 526 -18.68 -4.29 2.26
N GLY A 527 -19.56 -3.36 2.62
CA GLY A 527 -19.94 -3.09 4.01
C GLY A 527 -18.98 -2.16 4.76
N ARG A 528 -17.84 -1.79 4.16
CA ARG A 528 -16.86 -0.89 4.79
C ARG A 528 -17.40 0.54 5.00
N GLY A 529 -18.39 0.95 4.20
CA GLY A 529 -19.07 2.24 4.28
C GLY A 529 -20.26 2.23 5.24
N GLY A 530 -20.54 1.10 5.90
CA GLY A 530 -21.69 0.92 6.78
C GLY A 530 -22.97 0.50 6.05
N GLU A 531 -22.85 0.01 4.81
CA GLU A 531 -23.93 -0.57 4.04
C GLU A 531 -24.51 -1.81 4.72
N THR A 532 -25.82 -2.00 4.63
CA THR A 532 -26.43 -3.26 5.01
C THR A 532 -26.29 -4.23 3.85
N LEU A 533 -25.71 -5.39 4.12
CA LEU A 533 -25.42 -6.39 3.10
C LEU A 533 -26.48 -7.49 3.12
N ALA A 534 -26.99 -7.87 1.95
CA ALA A 534 -27.77 -9.08 1.78
C ALA A 534 -26.86 -10.20 1.27
N GLY A 535 -26.89 -11.35 1.94
CA GLY A 535 -26.02 -12.47 1.60
C GLY A 535 -25.67 -13.32 2.80
N ARG A 536 -24.55 -14.04 2.72
CA ARG A 536 -24.16 -15.01 3.75
C ARG A 536 -22.66 -15.03 4.00
N LEU A 537 -22.29 -15.03 5.27
CA LEU A 537 -20.95 -15.39 5.76
C LEU A 537 -20.97 -16.87 6.16
N ARG A 538 -20.02 -17.65 5.67
CA ARG A 538 -19.88 -19.09 5.95
C ARG A 538 -18.45 -19.45 6.27
N PHE A 539 -18.26 -20.32 7.24
CA PHE A 539 -16.96 -20.91 7.54
C PHE A 539 -17.13 -22.34 8.06
N TRP A 540 -16.06 -23.11 8.04
CA TRP A 540 -16.04 -24.50 8.47
C TRP A 540 -15.10 -24.67 9.65
N VAL A 541 -15.57 -25.42 10.65
CA VAL A 541 -14.73 -25.93 11.74
C VAL A 541 -14.70 -27.44 11.61
N TYR A 542 -13.63 -27.96 11.03
CA TYR A 542 -13.41 -29.40 10.85
C TYR A 542 -13.19 -30.06 12.22
N HIS A 543 -13.63 -31.31 12.34
CA HIS A 543 -13.68 -32.10 13.58
C HIS A 543 -14.52 -31.52 14.73
N ALA A 544 -15.27 -30.42 14.51
CA ALA A 544 -16.30 -29.99 15.45
C ALA A 544 -17.53 -30.94 15.42
N VAL A 545 -18.20 -31.10 16.56
CA VAL A 545 -19.39 -31.96 16.73
C VAL A 545 -20.57 -31.15 17.29
N ASP A 546 -21.80 -31.67 17.23
CA ASP A 546 -23.01 -30.92 17.65
C ASP A 546 -22.93 -30.36 19.07
N ALA A 547 -22.26 -31.11 19.95
CA ALA A 547 -22.15 -30.74 21.35
C ALA A 547 -21.03 -29.71 21.64
N ASP A 548 -20.37 -29.16 20.61
CA ASP A 548 -19.45 -28.02 20.74
C ASP A 548 -20.18 -26.68 20.80
N SER A 549 -19.74 -25.82 21.72
CA SER A 549 -20.22 -24.44 21.80
C SER A 549 -19.18 -23.49 21.24
N LEU A 550 -19.49 -22.86 20.11
CA LEU A 550 -18.63 -21.90 19.43
C LEU A 550 -19.17 -20.48 19.60
N ARG A 551 -18.41 -19.62 20.29
CA ARG A 551 -18.69 -18.18 20.33
C ARG A 551 -18.05 -17.50 19.12
N ILE A 552 -18.82 -16.65 18.46
CA ILE A 552 -18.42 -15.96 17.23
C ILE A 552 -18.55 -14.45 17.42
N ASP A 553 -17.53 -13.71 17.03
CA ASP A 553 -17.55 -12.26 16.97
C ASP A 553 -16.96 -11.75 15.65
N ILE A 554 -17.42 -10.59 15.21
CA ILE A 554 -16.84 -9.86 14.08
C ILE A 554 -16.37 -8.53 14.61
N ASN A 555 -15.08 -8.24 14.44
CA ASN A 555 -14.43 -7.02 14.94
C ASN A 555 -14.60 -6.82 16.46
N GLY A 556 -14.64 -7.90 17.25
CA GLY A 556 -14.83 -7.86 18.69
C GLY A 556 -16.29 -7.72 19.14
N ARG A 557 -17.24 -7.60 18.20
CA ARG A 557 -18.68 -7.55 18.50
C ARG A 557 -19.29 -8.93 18.32
N ARG A 558 -19.87 -9.46 19.40
CA ARG A 558 -20.48 -10.79 19.42
C ARG A 558 -21.64 -10.87 18.42
N VAL A 559 -21.70 -11.97 17.67
CA VAL A 559 -22.89 -12.35 16.91
C VAL A 559 -23.80 -13.14 17.84
N ALA A 560 -25.08 -12.76 17.90
CA ALA A 560 -26.07 -13.44 18.74
C ALA A 560 -26.25 -14.90 18.28
N ALA A 561 -26.39 -15.82 19.23
CA ALA A 561 -26.34 -17.27 18.95
C ALA A 561 -27.52 -17.74 18.09
N ASP A 562 -28.70 -17.13 18.26
CA ASP A 562 -29.91 -17.32 17.45
C ASP A 562 -29.73 -16.88 15.98
N ARG A 563 -28.71 -16.06 15.69
CA ARG A 563 -28.36 -15.61 14.33
C ARG A 563 -27.31 -16.48 13.65
N VAL A 564 -26.82 -17.53 14.33
CA VAL A 564 -25.82 -18.45 13.81
C VAL A 564 -26.49 -19.79 13.52
N ARG A 565 -26.53 -20.19 12.25
CA ARG A 565 -26.97 -21.54 11.87
C ARG A 565 -25.76 -22.44 11.78
N SER A 566 -25.91 -23.68 12.25
CA SER A 566 -24.86 -24.69 12.20
C SER A 566 -25.38 -25.95 11.53
N PHE A 567 -24.55 -26.53 10.68
CA PHE A 567 -24.84 -27.74 9.92
C PHE A 567 -23.64 -28.69 10.02
N PRO A 568 -23.80 -29.99 9.75
CA PRO A 568 -22.65 -30.81 9.35
C PRO A 568 -21.91 -30.14 8.18
N VAL A 569 -20.61 -30.41 8.01
CA VAL A 569 -19.79 -29.91 6.87
C VAL A 569 -20.57 -29.94 5.54
N GLY A 570 -21.35 -31.00 5.36
CA GLY A 570 -22.40 -31.12 4.35
C GLY A 570 -21.86 -31.44 2.96
N LYS A 571 -22.72 -31.32 1.94
CA LYS A 571 -22.37 -31.66 0.56
C LYS A 571 -21.34 -30.70 -0.08
N LEU A 572 -21.03 -29.55 0.53
CA LEU A 572 -20.12 -28.55 -0.04
C LEU A 572 -18.64 -28.90 0.13
N ARG A 573 -18.28 -29.59 1.21
CA ARG A 573 -16.89 -29.98 1.52
C ARG A 573 -16.83 -31.47 1.88
N GLY A 574 -15.78 -32.15 1.45
CA GLY A 574 -15.56 -33.57 1.72
C GLY A 574 -14.19 -33.85 2.34
N GLY A 575 -13.95 -35.12 2.67
CA GLY A 575 -12.66 -35.62 3.16
C GLY A 575 -12.40 -35.41 4.65
N LEU A 576 -13.17 -34.56 5.35
CA LEU A 576 -13.10 -34.39 6.81
C LEU A 576 -14.50 -34.18 7.42
N PRO A 577 -14.78 -34.75 8.61
CA PRO A 577 -15.98 -34.44 9.37
C PRO A 577 -15.88 -33.04 10.01
N GLY A 578 -16.96 -32.55 10.59
CA GLY A 578 -16.99 -31.25 11.25
C GLY A 578 -18.33 -30.52 11.13
N ARG A 579 -18.29 -29.20 11.31
CA ARG A 579 -19.46 -28.32 11.20
C ARG A 579 -19.21 -27.14 10.28
N ARG A 580 -20.26 -26.75 9.56
CA ARG A 580 -20.34 -25.50 8.80
C ARG A 580 -21.24 -24.53 9.55
N PHE A 581 -20.76 -23.30 9.72
CA PHE A 581 -21.49 -22.21 10.35
C PHE A 581 -21.89 -21.18 9.30
N GLU A 582 -23.12 -20.67 9.40
CA GLU A 582 -23.67 -19.69 8.48
C GLU A 582 -24.35 -18.55 9.22
N ILE A 583 -24.04 -17.32 8.80
CA ILE A 583 -24.58 -16.07 9.36
C ILE A 583 -25.11 -15.24 8.19
N ASP A 584 -26.34 -14.76 8.28
CA ASP A 584 -26.86 -13.81 7.29
C ASP A 584 -26.15 -12.46 7.47
N LEU A 585 -25.69 -11.84 6.37
CA LEU A 585 -24.85 -10.64 6.47
C LEU A 585 -25.57 -9.46 7.12
N ALA A 586 -26.89 -9.38 7.01
CA ALA A 586 -27.70 -8.38 7.69
C ALA A 586 -27.66 -8.51 9.23
N ALA A 587 -27.32 -9.69 9.76
CA ALA A 587 -27.13 -9.95 11.18
C ALA A 587 -25.66 -9.83 11.64
N CYS A 588 -24.73 -9.59 10.72
CA CYS A 588 -23.33 -9.35 11.06
C CYS A 588 -23.14 -7.93 11.64
N PRO A 589 -22.24 -7.76 12.62
CA PRO A 589 -21.72 -6.44 12.98
C PRO A 589 -21.12 -5.71 11.76
N PRO A 590 -21.03 -4.37 11.80
CA PRO A 590 -20.49 -3.60 10.68
C PRO A 590 -19.08 -4.03 10.28
N PHE A 591 -18.89 -4.22 8.97
CA PHE A 591 -17.59 -4.42 8.36
C PHE A 591 -16.84 -3.08 8.23
N ARG A 592 -15.51 -3.11 8.12
CA ARG A 592 -14.67 -1.90 8.13
C ARG A 592 -13.48 -1.93 7.17
N GLY A 593 -13.59 -2.72 6.08
CA GLY A 593 -12.47 -3.02 5.20
C GLY A 593 -11.62 -4.15 5.77
N ASP A 594 -10.81 -3.85 6.79
CA ASP A 594 -10.01 -4.85 7.51
C ASP A 594 -10.77 -5.42 8.71
N ASN A 595 -11.20 -6.66 8.57
CA ASN A 595 -12.07 -7.32 9.53
C ASN A 595 -11.37 -8.47 10.25
N LEU A 596 -11.89 -8.80 11.43
CA LEU A 596 -11.43 -9.92 12.25
C LEU A 596 -12.63 -10.81 12.58
N LEU A 597 -12.59 -12.08 12.15
CA LEU A 597 -13.51 -13.11 12.63
C LEU A 597 -12.90 -13.74 13.88
N GLY A 598 -13.50 -13.47 15.03
CA GLY A 598 -13.09 -14.06 16.31
C GLY A 598 -13.90 -15.32 16.60
N LEU A 599 -13.20 -16.40 16.94
CA LEU A 599 -13.79 -17.70 17.26
C LEU A 599 -13.27 -18.17 18.62
N THR A 600 -14.18 -18.61 19.50
CA THR A 600 -13.84 -19.23 20.79
C THR A 600 -14.63 -20.50 20.99
N LEU A 601 -13.95 -21.64 20.92
CA LEU A 601 -14.52 -22.92 21.35
C LEU A 601 -14.57 -22.95 22.88
N ALA A 602 -15.77 -23.02 23.45
CA ALA A 602 -15.96 -22.81 24.90
C ALA A 602 -15.69 -24.08 25.72
N ASN A 603 -16.07 -25.24 25.22
CA ASN A 603 -15.99 -26.50 25.96
C ASN A 603 -14.79 -27.35 25.52
N ALA A 604 -14.03 -27.83 26.51
CA ALA A 604 -12.95 -28.79 26.29
C ALA A 604 -13.53 -30.21 26.26
N ARG A 605 -13.01 -31.05 25.35
CA ARG A 605 -13.38 -32.47 25.22
C ARG A 605 -12.15 -33.29 24.86
N GLN A 606 -12.14 -34.56 25.22
CA GLN A 606 -11.19 -35.52 24.68
C GLN A 606 -11.56 -35.86 23.24
N ARG A 607 -10.59 -35.84 22.34
CA ARG A 607 -10.77 -35.98 20.89
C ARG A 607 -9.54 -36.61 20.25
N ASP A 608 -9.74 -37.35 19.18
CA ASP A 608 -8.63 -37.89 18.37
C ASP A 608 -7.94 -36.79 17.55
N HIS A 609 -8.68 -35.75 17.18
CA HIS A 609 -8.18 -34.61 16.41
C HIS A 609 -8.67 -33.28 16.99
N ASP A 610 -7.78 -32.29 17.07
CA ASP A 610 -8.12 -30.92 17.44
C ASP A 610 -9.01 -30.29 16.35
N PRO A 611 -10.15 -29.65 16.71
CA PRO A 611 -10.93 -28.92 15.73
C PRO A 611 -10.14 -27.77 15.12
N PHE A 612 -10.39 -27.47 13.85
CA PHE A 612 -9.72 -26.34 13.20
C PHE A 612 -10.57 -25.65 12.14
N MET A 613 -10.28 -24.37 11.89
CA MET A 613 -10.88 -23.56 10.83
C MET A 613 -9.79 -22.97 9.95
N GLU A 614 -9.96 -23.05 8.63
CA GLU A 614 -8.99 -22.51 7.67
C GLU A 614 -9.63 -21.82 6.44
N GLU A 615 -10.94 -21.95 6.25
CA GLU A 615 -11.67 -21.38 5.12
C GLU A 615 -12.81 -20.47 5.57
N LEU A 616 -12.88 -19.28 4.94
CA LEU A 616 -13.96 -18.31 5.09
C LEU A 616 -14.51 -17.93 3.70
N GLU A 617 -15.83 -17.99 3.58
CA GLU A 617 -16.61 -17.58 2.41
C GLU A 617 -17.58 -16.48 2.78
N ILE A 618 -17.62 -15.40 2.00
CA ILE A 618 -18.61 -14.33 2.18
C ILE A 618 -19.24 -14.00 0.84
N THR A 619 -20.51 -14.38 0.65
CA THR A 619 -21.26 -14.06 -0.57
C THR A 619 -22.17 -12.87 -0.33
N VAL A 620 -21.95 -11.78 -1.05
CA VAL A 620 -22.83 -10.61 -1.13
C VAL A 620 -23.70 -10.74 -2.38
N LYS A 621 -25.01 -10.78 -2.19
CA LYS A 621 -25.99 -10.82 -3.30
C LYS A 621 -26.32 -9.42 -3.78
N SER A 622 -26.56 -8.51 -2.84
CA SER A 622 -26.86 -7.11 -3.09
C SER A 622 -26.47 -6.28 -1.88
N THR A 623 -26.34 -4.97 -2.09
CA THR A 623 -26.14 -3.98 -1.04
C THR A 623 -27.39 -3.10 -0.97
N THR A 624 -27.86 -2.83 0.23
CA THR A 624 -28.83 -1.75 0.44
C THR A 624 -28.07 -0.62 1.11
N PRO A 625 -27.95 0.55 0.44
CA PRO A 625 -27.43 1.73 1.10
C PRO A 625 -28.26 1.97 2.36
N ARG A 626 -27.63 2.00 3.52
CA ARG A 626 -28.34 2.32 4.76
C ARG A 626 -29.00 3.69 4.59
N LYS A 627 -30.29 3.84 4.94
CA LYS A 627 -30.95 5.16 5.01
C LYS A 627 -30.01 6.09 5.77
N ARG A 628 -29.42 7.04 5.05
CA ARG A 628 -28.37 7.93 5.55
C ARG A 628 -28.95 8.73 6.72
N ALA A 629 -28.49 8.45 7.95
CA ALA A 629 -28.21 9.56 8.83
C ALA A 629 -27.14 10.37 8.09
N ALA A 630 -27.47 11.62 7.74
CA ALA A 630 -26.70 12.55 6.90
C ALA A 630 -25.35 12.01 6.40
N ALA A 631 -25.40 11.48 5.18
CA ALA A 631 -24.34 11.55 4.20
C ALA A 631 -23.05 12.29 4.57
N ARG A 632 -21.93 11.59 4.81
CA ARG A 632 -20.61 12.21 4.62
C ARG A 632 -20.30 12.31 3.12
N PRO A 633 -19.83 13.47 2.61
CA PRO A 633 -19.50 13.66 1.20
C PRO A 633 -18.25 12.88 0.77
N ASP A 634 -18.12 12.66 -0.54
CA ASP A 634 -17.14 11.78 -1.22
C ASP A 634 -15.66 12.19 -1.06
N SER A 635 -15.38 13.27 -0.34
CA SER A 635 -14.04 13.70 0.08
C SER A 635 -14.06 14.08 1.56
N LEU A 636 -13.31 13.34 2.41
CA LEU A 636 -13.14 13.70 3.81
C LEU A 636 -11.96 14.67 3.94
N LYS A 637 -12.25 15.98 3.89
CA LYS A 637 -11.24 17.04 4.04
C LYS A 637 -11.08 17.45 5.50
N ILE A 638 -9.84 17.57 5.96
CA ILE A 638 -9.51 18.03 7.31
C ILE A 638 -8.61 19.27 7.22
N TYR A 639 -8.94 20.28 8.02
CA TYR A 639 -8.16 21.50 8.13
C TYR A 639 -7.30 21.47 9.40
N ILE A 640 -6.06 21.88 9.32
CA ILE A 640 -5.14 22.03 10.46
C ILE A 640 -4.75 23.49 10.54
N ALA A 641 -5.16 24.17 11.60
CA ALA A 641 -4.62 25.48 11.97
C ALA A 641 -3.45 25.26 12.93
N VAL A 642 -2.36 25.97 12.69
CA VAL A 642 -1.09 25.78 13.40
C VAL A 642 -0.71 27.03 14.17
N ASP A 643 -0.31 26.85 15.42
CA ASP A 643 0.19 27.90 16.30
C ASP A 643 1.54 27.51 16.92
N SER A 644 2.29 28.48 17.44
CA SER A 644 3.72 28.37 17.74
C SER A 644 4.07 28.09 19.20
N GLU A 645 3.19 28.38 20.16
CA GLU A 645 3.54 28.36 21.58
C GLU A 645 3.24 27.02 22.23
N GLY A 646 2.24 26.30 21.72
CA GLY A 646 1.77 24.99 22.19
C GLY A 646 2.52 23.73 21.77
N PRO A 647 3.49 23.72 20.82
CA PRO A 647 4.17 22.49 20.41
C PRO A 647 4.91 21.77 21.54
N THR A 648 5.18 20.50 21.27
CA THR A 648 6.04 19.60 22.07
C THR A 648 7.37 20.26 22.43
N MET A 649 7.82 20.10 23.68
CA MET A 649 9.10 20.62 24.22
C MET A 649 9.25 22.15 24.23
N VAL A 650 8.21 22.92 23.93
CA VAL A 650 8.23 24.40 23.96
C VAL A 650 7.62 24.89 25.28
N ASN A 651 8.32 25.72 26.06
CA ASN A 651 7.80 26.30 27.32
C ASN A 651 8.14 27.77 27.54
N GLU A 652 8.81 28.40 26.58
CA GLU A 652 9.32 29.76 26.69
C GLU A 652 9.12 30.53 25.39
N TYR A 653 9.00 31.86 25.48
CA TYR A 653 8.80 32.73 24.32
C TYR A 653 10.07 32.97 23.48
N TRP A 654 11.24 32.38 23.82
CA TRP A 654 12.53 32.72 23.18
C TRP A 654 12.53 32.57 21.66
N ALA A 655 11.76 31.62 21.10
CA ALA A 655 11.63 31.45 19.67
C ALA A 655 11.16 32.72 18.94
N ARG A 656 10.43 33.62 19.60
CA ARG A 656 10.00 34.92 19.06
C ARG A 656 11.13 35.94 18.96
N HIS A 657 12.17 35.81 19.80
CA HIS A 657 13.30 36.76 19.89
C HIS A 657 14.59 36.25 19.23
N LEU A 658 14.59 35.01 18.70
CA LEU A 658 15.75 34.48 17.98
C LEU A 658 15.94 35.15 16.62
N LYS A 659 17.21 35.46 16.30
CA LYS A 659 17.62 35.87 14.95
C LYS A 659 17.27 34.76 13.92
N PRO A 660 16.95 35.11 12.66
CA PRO A 660 16.57 34.15 11.62
C PRO A 660 17.57 33.00 11.39
N ASP A 661 18.85 33.23 11.65
CA ASP A 661 19.97 32.31 11.47
C ASP A 661 20.28 31.43 12.70
N SER A 662 19.57 31.62 13.82
CA SER A 662 19.83 30.87 15.04
C SER A 662 19.52 29.37 14.84
N PRO A 663 20.47 28.45 15.13
CA PRO A 663 20.21 27.01 15.07
C PRO A 663 19.06 26.55 15.98
N ARG A 664 18.85 27.25 17.10
CA ARG A 664 17.75 26.98 18.04
C ARG A 664 16.37 27.26 17.43
N LEU A 665 16.27 28.23 16.52
CA LEU A 665 15.03 28.55 15.80
C LEU A 665 14.63 27.41 14.86
N ARG A 666 15.61 26.81 14.18
CA ARG A 666 15.38 25.63 13.34
C ARG A 666 14.87 24.45 14.16
N GLY A 667 15.50 24.15 15.29
CA GLY A 667 15.07 23.05 16.17
C GLY A 667 13.62 23.22 16.67
N PHE A 668 13.23 24.45 17.04
CA PHE A 668 11.84 24.77 17.39
C PHE A 668 10.86 24.51 16.24
N ARG A 669 11.19 24.98 15.03
CA ARG A 669 10.36 24.79 13.84
C ARG A 669 10.23 23.31 13.44
N GLU A 670 11.29 22.54 13.66
CA GLU A 670 11.29 21.09 13.44
C GLU A 670 10.36 20.38 14.43
N LEU A 671 10.36 20.76 15.71
CA LEU A 671 9.42 20.24 16.72
C LEU A 671 7.97 20.52 16.34
N LEU A 672 7.66 21.76 15.96
CA LEU A 672 6.33 22.15 15.52
C LEU A 672 5.91 21.38 14.25
N THR A 673 6.76 21.35 13.23
CA THR A 673 6.47 20.66 11.96
C THR A 673 6.26 19.15 12.20
N ASP A 674 6.98 18.56 13.15
CA ASP A 674 6.80 17.15 13.49
C ASP A 674 5.48 16.85 14.22
N ASP A 675 4.98 17.77 15.04
CA ASP A 675 3.65 17.69 15.66
C ASP A 675 2.54 17.84 14.61
N VAL A 676 2.69 18.78 13.68
CA VAL A 676 1.79 18.92 12.51
C VAL A 676 1.79 17.62 11.69
N ASN A 677 2.96 17.09 11.36
CA ASN A 677 3.09 15.83 10.63
C ASN A 677 2.47 14.64 11.40
N ALA A 678 2.54 14.63 12.72
CA ALA A 678 1.86 13.63 13.53
C ALA A 678 0.32 13.73 13.39
N ALA A 679 -0.22 14.94 13.42
CA ALA A 679 -1.65 15.18 13.21
C ALA A 679 -2.08 14.78 11.78
N VAL A 680 -1.32 15.17 10.76
CA VAL A 680 -1.54 14.79 9.36
C VAL A 680 -1.59 13.27 9.20
N ARG A 681 -0.60 12.54 9.75
CA ARG A 681 -0.59 11.07 9.72
C ARG A 681 -1.83 10.47 10.37
N GLY A 682 -2.27 11.02 11.50
CA GLY A 682 -3.48 10.58 12.19
C GLY A 682 -4.75 10.76 11.34
N CYS A 683 -4.87 11.90 10.65
CA CYS A 683 -6.00 12.20 9.76
C CYS A 683 -6.07 11.22 8.59
N PHE A 684 -4.96 11.00 7.88
CA PHE A 684 -4.92 10.03 6.78
C PHE A 684 -5.17 8.59 7.28
N ALA A 685 -4.66 8.22 8.46
CA ALA A 685 -4.94 6.92 9.09
C ALA A 685 -6.40 6.74 9.55
N ALA A 686 -7.21 7.80 9.50
CA ALA A 686 -8.65 7.80 9.75
C ALA A 686 -9.49 7.93 8.47
N GLY A 687 -8.85 7.97 7.29
CA GLY A 687 -9.53 8.04 5.99
C GLY A 687 -9.74 9.45 5.45
N ALA A 688 -9.05 10.48 5.99
CA ALA A 688 -9.01 11.78 5.33
C ALA A 688 -8.44 11.63 3.91
N THR A 689 -9.07 12.25 2.93
CA THR A 689 -8.62 12.24 1.53
C THR A 689 -7.81 13.49 1.21
N GLU A 690 -7.99 14.56 1.99
CA GLU A 690 -7.26 15.82 1.86
C GLU A 690 -6.99 16.38 3.26
N VAL A 691 -5.77 16.85 3.48
CA VAL A 691 -5.39 17.58 4.70
C VAL A 691 -4.77 18.90 4.28
N VAL A 692 -5.39 20.00 4.72
CA VAL A 692 -4.92 21.35 4.45
C VAL A 692 -4.37 21.94 5.73
N VAL A 693 -3.18 22.52 5.66
CA VAL A 693 -2.47 23.11 6.79
C VAL A 693 -2.36 24.61 6.57
N LYS A 694 -2.76 25.42 7.53
CA LYS A 694 -2.46 26.85 7.56
C LYS A 694 -1.58 27.15 8.76
N ASP A 695 -0.46 27.83 8.47
CA ASP A 695 0.43 28.36 9.49
C ASP A 695 -0.13 29.71 9.95
N ASP A 696 -0.74 29.71 11.13
CA ASP A 696 -1.29 30.89 11.80
C ASP A 696 -0.37 31.40 12.93
N GLY A 697 0.78 30.76 13.13
CA GLY A 697 1.73 31.14 14.16
C GLY A 697 2.42 32.48 13.89
N PHE A 698 3.17 32.94 14.87
CA PHE A 698 3.67 34.32 14.92
C PHE A 698 4.56 34.76 13.73
N ARG A 699 5.31 33.84 13.09
CA ARG A 699 6.13 34.16 11.90
C ARG A 699 5.46 33.69 10.62
N ASP A 700 5.74 34.35 9.50
CA ASP A 700 5.23 33.97 8.18
C ASP A 700 5.63 32.55 7.70
N ARG A 701 6.50 31.81 8.41
CA ARG A 701 7.04 30.51 7.97
C ARG A 701 7.46 29.61 9.15
N ASN A 702 6.61 29.36 10.14
CA ASN A 702 6.96 28.47 11.26
C ASN A 702 7.11 27.02 10.77
N VAL A 703 6.17 26.53 9.98
CA VAL A 703 6.21 25.20 9.34
C VAL A 703 7.35 25.15 8.30
N ILE A 704 8.15 24.08 8.36
CA ILE A 704 9.25 23.83 7.43
C ILE A 704 8.68 23.12 6.19
N ARG A 705 8.62 23.84 5.06
CA ARG A 705 7.93 23.41 3.84
C ARG A 705 8.45 22.09 3.29
N ASP A 706 9.77 21.92 3.25
CA ASP A 706 10.49 20.74 2.77
C ASP A 706 10.46 19.56 3.75
N ARG A 707 9.93 19.75 4.96
CA ARG A 707 9.73 18.71 5.98
C ARG A 707 8.26 18.35 6.18
N LEU A 708 7.33 19.17 5.73
CA LEU A 708 5.90 18.89 5.83
C LEU A 708 5.56 17.59 5.09
N ASP A 709 4.65 16.79 5.67
CA ASP A 709 4.16 15.55 5.07
C ASP A 709 3.67 15.86 3.64
N PRO A 710 4.21 15.19 2.60
CA PRO A 710 3.97 15.55 1.21
C PRO A 710 2.51 15.34 0.77
N ARG A 711 1.69 14.67 1.59
CA ARG A 711 0.25 14.50 1.35
C ARG A 711 -0.58 15.69 1.83
N ALA A 712 0.00 16.59 2.63
CA ALA A 712 -0.67 17.80 3.11
C ALA A 712 -0.40 18.98 2.17
N ARG A 713 -1.41 19.86 2.02
CA ARG A 713 -1.26 21.13 1.29
C ARG A 713 -1.09 22.27 2.29
N LEU A 714 -0.01 23.03 2.18
CA LEU A 714 0.24 24.22 3.00
C LEU A 714 -0.38 25.46 2.33
N ILE A 715 -1.21 26.19 3.08
CA ILE A 715 -1.69 27.54 2.71
C ILE A 715 -0.61 28.55 3.09
N ALA A 716 -0.34 29.49 2.19
CA ALA A 716 0.61 30.57 2.46
C ALA A 716 0.15 31.43 3.65
N SER A 717 1.10 31.86 4.47
CA SER A 717 0.84 32.67 5.66
C SER A 717 0.23 34.02 5.30
N GLY A 718 -0.51 34.60 6.25
CA GLY A 718 -1.34 35.79 6.05
C GLY A 718 -2.82 35.48 5.86
N GLY A 719 -3.60 36.50 5.49
CA GLY A 719 -5.06 36.40 5.31
C GLY A 719 -5.87 36.34 6.62
N PRO A 720 -7.19 36.22 6.53
CA PRO A 720 -8.06 36.06 7.70
C PRO A 720 -7.81 34.73 8.43
N LEU A 721 -8.29 34.62 9.68
CA LEU A 721 -8.30 33.35 10.41
C LEU A 721 -8.98 32.28 9.57
N LEU A 722 -8.40 31.08 9.55
CA LEU A 722 -8.92 29.93 8.80
C LEU A 722 -9.09 30.20 7.30
N HIS A 723 -8.24 31.06 6.70
CA HIS A 723 -8.25 31.27 5.26
C HIS A 723 -8.19 29.95 4.48
N GLY A 724 -9.05 29.80 3.47
CA GLY A 724 -9.20 28.58 2.69
C GLY A 724 -10.03 27.48 3.35
N LEU A 725 -10.60 27.72 4.54
CA LEU A 725 -11.64 26.87 5.11
C LEU A 725 -12.98 27.16 4.41
N ASP A 726 -13.76 26.10 4.16
CA ASP A 726 -15.13 26.17 3.67
C ASP A 726 -15.98 25.04 4.26
N ALA A 727 -17.27 25.01 3.91
CA ALA A 727 -18.21 24.00 4.41
C ALA A 727 -17.93 22.57 3.91
N THR A 728 -16.97 22.36 3.00
CA THR A 728 -16.57 21.03 2.52
C THR A 728 -15.63 20.31 3.48
N PHE A 729 -15.09 21.01 4.48
CA PHE A 729 -14.26 20.42 5.51
C PHE A 729 -15.10 19.74 6.60
N ALA A 730 -14.69 18.54 6.99
CA ALA A 730 -15.36 17.79 8.04
C ALA A 730 -14.96 18.24 9.45
N GLY A 731 -13.93 19.08 9.57
CA GLY A 731 -13.51 19.64 10.84
C GLY A 731 -12.12 20.28 10.83
N VAL A 732 -11.84 21.02 11.89
CA VAL A 732 -10.57 21.72 12.14
C VAL A 732 -9.83 21.07 13.31
N LEU A 733 -8.51 20.90 13.17
CA LEU A 733 -7.59 20.52 14.24
C LEU A 733 -6.73 21.75 14.57
N LEU A 734 -6.71 22.15 15.83
CA LEU A 734 -5.84 23.21 16.35
C LEU A 734 -4.56 22.56 16.88
N VAL A 735 -3.44 22.74 16.19
CA VAL A 735 -2.16 22.08 16.53
C VAL A 735 -1.14 23.10 17.01
N GLY A 736 -0.59 22.86 18.20
CA GLY A 736 0.41 23.75 18.78
C GLY A 736 -0.18 25.01 19.42
N PHE A 737 -1.43 24.96 19.89
CA PHE A 737 -2.12 26.09 20.50
C PHE A 737 -1.80 26.25 22.00
N HIS A 738 -2.15 27.40 22.56
CA HIS A 738 -2.00 27.72 23.99
C HIS A 738 -3.30 28.24 24.61
N ALA A 739 -3.36 28.23 25.95
CA ALA A 739 -4.51 28.73 26.70
C ALA A 739 -4.60 30.27 26.67
N ARG A 740 -5.79 30.80 26.97
CA ARG A 740 -6.08 32.23 27.06
C ARG A 740 -5.30 32.94 28.16
N GLU A 741 -5.22 34.27 28.07
CA GLU A 741 -4.68 35.11 29.14
C GLU A 741 -5.44 34.87 30.47
N GLY A 742 -4.69 34.74 31.56
CA GLY A 742 -5.25 34.48 32.89
C GLY A 742 -5.63 33.02 33.17
N ALA A 743 -5.45 32.10 32.21
CA ALA A 743 -5.70 30.68 32.45
C ALA A 743 -4.77 30.12 33.54
N VAL A 744 -5.37 29.49 34.55
CA VAL A 744 -4.66 28.86 35.69
C VAL A 744 -3.94 27.60 35.22
N ASP A 745 -2.78 27.32 35.82
CA ASP A 745 -1.95 26.14 35.54
C ASP A 745 -1.72 25.90 34.05
N SER A 746 -1.38 26.98 33.34
CA SER A 746 -1.17 27.00 31.90
C SER A 746 0.24 27.45 31.55
N ILE A 747 0.74 27.00 30.40
CA ILE A 747 2.06 27.34 29.87
C ILE A 747 1.89 28.32 28.72
N LEU A 748 2.61 29.45 28.79
CA LEU A 748 2.53 30.58 27.84
C LEU A 748 1.09 31.12 27.60
N PRO A 749 0.24 31.26 28.65
CA PRO A 749 -1.12 31.74 28.45
C PRO A 749 -1.12 33.20 28.01
N HIS A 750 -1.81 33.50 26.92
CA HIS A 750 -2.08 34.85 26.44
C HIS A 750 -3.21 34.83 25.40
N THR A 751 -3.59 35.99 24.88
CA THR A 751 -4.55 36.08 23.78
C THR A 751 -4.12 37.19 22.83
N TRP A 752 -3.72 36.80 21.61
CA TRP A 752 -3.14 37.60 20.52
C TRP A 752 -1.80 38.27 20.83
N SER A 753 -1.60 38.78 22.04
CA SER A 753 -0.39 39.50 22.42
C SER A 753 -0.10 39.33 23.91
N SER A 754 1.00 38.62 24.20
CA SER A 754 1.49 38.42 25.57
C SER A 754 1.98 39.72 26.22
N ALA A 755 2.55 40.64 25.42
CA ALA A 755 3.03 41.94 25.91
C ALA A 755 1.92 42.84 26.46
N ARG A 756 0.69 42.70 25.95
CA ARG A 756 -0.44 43.57 26.32
C ARG A 756 -1.39 42.94 27.35
N ARG A 757 -1.12 41.71 27.80
CA ARG A 757 -1.91 40.93 28.77
C ARG A 757 -3.42 41.05 28.52
N ARG A 758 -3.84 40.70 27.30
CA ARG A 758 -5.20 40.92 26.80
C ARG A 758 -6.17 39.87 27.35
N VAL A 759 -7.08 40.28 28.23
CA VAL A 759 -8.17 39.41 28.70
C VAL A 759 -9.42 39.69 27.87
N TYR A 760 -9.89 38.69 27.12
CA TYR A 760 -11.10 38.80 26.30
C TYR A 760 -12.29 38.12 26.95
N ARG A 761 -13.47 38.71 26.72
CA ARG A 761 -14.76 38.05 26.94
C ARG A 761 -15.61 38.14 25.69
N PHE A 762 -16.19 37.01 25.29
CA PHE A 762 -17.15 36.92 24.19
C PHE A 762 -18.52 36.55 24.78
N ASN A 763 -19.51 37.41 24.62
CA ASN A 763 -20.83 37.32 25.27
C ASN A 763 -20.71 37.08 26.79
N GLY A 764 -19.83 37.83 27.46
CA GLY A 764 -19.60 37.76 28.91
C GLY A 764 -18.72 36.59 29.38
N ARG A 765 -18.41 35.62 28.50
CA ARG A 765 -17.58 34.45 28.81
C ARG A 765 -16.12 34.69 28.45
N GLU A 766 -15.20 34.37 29.35
CA GLU A 766 -13.76 34.48 29.06
C GLU A 766 -13.32 33.62 27.88
N ALA A 767 -12.55 34.22 26.99
CA ALA A 767 -12.23 33.67 25.69
C ALA A 767 -10.75 33.87 25.34
N GLY A 768 -10.16 32.84 24.72
CA GLY A 768 -8.86 32.92 24.06
C GLY A 768 -8.97 32.77 22.55
N GLU A 769 -7.83 32.51 21.92
CA GLU A 769 -7.74 32.28 20.48
C GLU A 769 -8.53 31.04 20.08
N LEU A 770 -8.50 29.95 20.87
CA LEU A 770 -9.31 28.76 20.64
C LEU A 770 -10.80 29.11 20.45
N ALA A 771 -11.35 30.00 21.29
CA ALA A 771 -12.74 30.41 21.19
C ALA A 771 -13.00 31.22 19.91
N ALA A 772 -12.08 32.11 19.52
CA ALA A 772 -12.19 32.86 18.26
C ALA A 772 -12.18 31.92 17.04
N TYR A 773 -11.25 30.95 16.99
CA TYR A 773 -11.21 29.94 15.93
C TYR A 773 -12.47 29.08 15.89
N ALA A 774 -12.99 28.68 17.05
CA ALA A 774 -14.23 27.91 17.12
C ALA A 774 -15.44 28.71 16.62
N ILE A 775 -15.52 29.99 16.97
CA ILE A 775 -16.56 30.90 16.47
C ILE A 775 -16.45 31.06 14.96
N VAL A 776 -15.28 31.34 14.41
CA VAL A 776 -15.10 31.50 12.95
C VAL A 776 -15.43 30.21 12.20
N ALA A 777 -14.83 29.08 12.60
CA ALA A 777 -15.06 27.78 11.98
C ALA A 777 -16.55 27.40 12.01
N GLY A 778 -17.17 27.56 13.17
CA GLY A 778 -18.56 27.15 13.37
C GLY A 778 -19.56 28.12 12.76
N HIS A 779 -19.40 29.43 12.95
CA HIS A 779 -20.33 30.44 12.47
C HIS A 779 -20.26 30.61 10.95
N ASP A 780 -19.07 30.88 10.39
CA ASP A 780 -18.92 31.27 8.99
C ASP A 780 -18.91 30.09 8.04
N HIS A 781 -18.41 28.93 8.50
CA HIS A 781 -18.20 27.77 7.64
C HIS A 781 -19.07 26.57 8.04
N GLY A 782 -19.67 26.58 9.24
CA GLY A 782 -20.43 25.42 9.73
C GLY A 782 -19.56 24.20 10.00
N VAL A 783 -18.28 24.41 10.34
CA VAL A 783 -17.28 23.35 10.54
C VAL A 783 -16.92 23.24 12.03
N PRO A 784 -16.90 22.04 12.63
CA PRO A 784 -16.52 21.86 14.04
C PRO A 784 -15.01 21.87 14.27
N ILE A 785 -14.59 22.32 15.46
CA ILE A 785 -13.27 21.98 15.99
C ILE A 785 -13.31 20.54 16.50
N LEU A 786 -12.43 19.69 15.99
CA LEU A 786 -12.37 18.26 16.34
C LEU A 786 -11.28 17.93 17.33
N MET A 787 -10.17 18.69 17.29
CA MET A 787 -9.03 18.48 18.16
C MET A 787 -8.34 19.78 18.55
N ALA A 788 -7.78 19.82 19.76
CA ALA A 788 -6.79 20.82 20.18
C ALA A 788 -5.56 20.15 20.80
N THR A 789 -4.36 20.60 20.44
CA THR A 789 -3.09 20.15 21.06
C THR A 789 -2.31 21.32 21.65
N GLY A 790 -1.78 21.14 22.85
CA GLY A 790 -1.09 22.18 23.59
C GLY A 790 -0.77 21.77 25.03
N CYS A 791 -0.80 22.71 25.97
CA CYS A 791 -0.70 22.38 27.39
C CYS A 791 -2.02 21.82 27.95
N ASP A 792 -1.97 21.23 29.14
CA ASP A 792 -3.15 20.78 29.89
C ASP A 792 -4.17 21.90 30.17
N GLY A 793 -3.68 23.14 30.38
CA GLY A 793 -4.53 24.33 30.47
C GLY A 793 -5.37 24.60 29.22
N LEU A 794 -4.79 24.44 28.03
CA LEU A 794 -5.55 24.54 26.77
C LEU A 794 -6.59 23.43 26.69
N CYS A 795 -6.25 22.20 27.09
CA CYS A 795 -7.19 21.08 27.07
C CYS A 795 -8.43 21.37 27.93
N ARG A 796 -8.24 21.95 29.13
CA ARG A 796 -9.34 22.39 29.99
C ARG A 796 -10.18 23.48 29.29
N GLU A 797 -9.54 24.51 28.74
CA GLU A 797 -10.25 25.56 28.01
C GLU A 797 -11.05 25.03 26.81
N ALA A 798 -10.49 24.07 26.06
CA ALA A 798 -11.15 23.43 24.93
C ALA A 798 -12.41 22.68 25.38
N HIS A 799 -12.33 21.91 26.48
CA HIS A 799 -13.49 21.21 27.04
C HIS A 799 -14.53 22.16 27.61
N ASP A 800 -14.11 23.26 28.23
CA ASP A 800 -15.04 24.28 28.71
C ASP A 800 -15.84 24.84 27.53
N TRP A 801 -15.17 25.29 26.47
CA TRP A 801 -15.84 25.96 25.34
C TRP A 801 -16.62 25.01 24.43
N LEU A 802 -16.08 23.82 24.16
CA LEU A 802 -16.55 22.94 23.09
C LEU A 802 -17.19 21.64 23.60
N GLY A 803 -17.18 21.42 24.92
CA GLY A 803 -17.69 20.22 25.56
C GLY A 803 -16.67 19.08 25.61
N LYS A 804 -16.97 18.02 26.37
CA LYS A 804 -16.05 16.90 26.62
C LYS A 804 -15.76 16.02 25.40
N ASP A 805 -16.54 16.18 24.32
CA ASP A 805 -16.42 15.37 23.11
C ASP A 805 -15.28 15.83 22.18
N VAL A 806 -14.79 17.08 22.33
CA VAL A 806 -13.61 17.52 21.58
C VAL A 806 -12.38 16.74 22.03
N VAL A 807 -11.58 16.27 21.08
CA VAL A 807 -10.36 15.53 21.39
C VAL A 807 -9.29 16.51 21.83
N THR A 808 -8.69 16.29 22.99
CA THR A 808 -7.60 17.14 23.48
C THR A 808 -6.34 16.30 23.68
N VAL A 809 -5.19 16.80 23.23
CA VAL A 809 -3.90 16.15 23.44
C VAL A 809 -2.95 17.11 24.14
N SER A 810 -2.72 16.87 25.43
CA SER A 810 -1.69 17.59 26.18
C SER A 810 -0.31 17.02 25.82
N VAL A 811 0.62 17.93 25.50
CA VAL A 811 2.03 17.61 25.18
C VAL A 811 3.00 18.17 26.22
N LYS A 812 2.46 18.90 27.20
CA LYS A 812 3.16 19.54 28.31
C LYS A 812 2.15 19.97 29.36
N ARG A 813 2.59 20.08 30.61
CA ARG A 813 1.70 20.43 31.72
C ARG A 813 2.38 21.31 32.75
N ARG A 814 1.61 22.18 33.40
CA ARG A 814 2.05 22.91 34.59
C ARG A 814 1.48 22.24 35.82
N ARG A 815 2.34 21.87 36.75
CA ARG A 815 1.95 21.27 38.03
C ARG A 815 1.42 22.34 38.97
N SER A 816 0.68 21.90 39.99
CA SER A 816 0.15 22.74 41.07
C SER A 816 1.24 23.46 41.87
N ASP A 817 2.47 22.93 41.92
CA ASP A 817 3.64 23.56 42.55
C ASP A 817 4.33 24.61 41.63
N GLY A 818 3.74 24.87 40.46
CA GLY A 818 4.23 25.83 39.48
C GLY A 818 5.27 25.29 38.50
N LYS A 819 5.81 24.08 38.70
CA LYS A 819 6.82 23.48 37.80
C LYS A 819 6.22 23.07 36.46
N ILE A 820 7.04 23.12 35.42
CA ILE A 820 6.66 22.73 34.05
C ILE A 820 7.24 21.35 33.74
N GLU A 821 6.37 20.46 33.25
CA GLU A 821 6.76 19.16 32.72
C GLU A 821 6.53 19.14 31.21
N LEU A 822 7.59 18.79 30.47
CA LEU A 822 7.59 18.67 29.02
C LEU A 822 7.64 17.19 28.63
N ASP A 823 6.61 16.71 27.93
CA ASP A 823 6.61 15.33 27.44
C ASP A 823 7.54 15.21 26.21
N SER A 824 8.32 14.14 26.14
CA SER A 824 9.29 13.96 25.07
C SER A 824 8.62 13.73 23.70
N PRO A 825 9.29 14.05 22.58
CA PRO A 825 8.72 13.81 21.24
C PRO A 825 8.34 12.35 20.97
N GLY A 826 9.02 11.40 21.61
CA GLY A 826 8.69 9.97 21.52
C GLY A 826 7.33 9.62 22.13
N LEU A 827 6.83 10.41 23.07
CA LEU A 827 5.52 10.24 23.70
C LEU A 827 4.44 11.10 23.04
N THR A 828 4.75 12.36 22.72
CA THR A 828 3.75 13.32 22.22
C THR A 828 3.33 12.98 20.79
N ARG A 829 4.26 12.63 19.89
CA ARG A 829 3.93 12.35 18.48
C ARG A 829 2.97 11.16 18.31
N PRO A 830 3.15 10.01 18.99
CA PRO A 830 2.15 8.94 18.96
C PRO A 830 0.79 9.37 19.53
N ARG A 831 0.76 10.18 20.61
CA ARG A 831 -0.48 10.71 21.18
C ARG A 831 -1.21 11.66 20.24
N ILE A 832 -0.50 12.58 19.59
CA ILE A 832 -1.07 13.49 18.59
C ILE A 832 -1.60 12.69 17.39
N THR A 833 -0.85 11.70 16.92
CA THR A 833 -1.29 10.80 15.83
C THR A 833 -2.58 10.06 16.21
N ALA A 834 -2.65 9.51 17.43
CA ALA A 834 -3.83 8.80 17.93
C ALA A 834 -5.03 9.75 18.12
N GLY A 835 -4.79 10.94 18.68
CA GLY A 835 -5.79 11.98 18.87
C GLY A 835 -6.40 12.45 17.55
N ALA A 836 -5.55 12.80 16.58
CA ALA A 836 -6.01 13.25 15.25
C ALA A 836 -6.78 12.15 14.52
N ARG A 837 -6.36 10.89 14.65
CA ARG A 837 -7.10 9.74 14.12
C ARG A 837 -8.47 9.58 14.76
N LEU A 838 -8.56 9.72 16.09
CA LEU A 838 -9.82 9.65 16.82
C LEU A 838 -10.77 10.80 16.43
N ALA A 839 -10.24 12.02 16.43
CA ALA A 839 -10.96 13.24 16.06
C ALA A 839 -11.54 13.13 14.64
N THR A 840 -10.71 12.74 13.66
CA THR A 840 -11.11 12.57 12.27
C THR A 840 -12.19 11.50 12.09
N LYS A 841 -12.09 10.37 12.81
CA LYS A 841 -13.14 9.33 12.78
C LYS A 841 -14.48 9.85 13.31
N ARG A 842 -14.44 10.66 14.38
CA ARG A 842 -15.62 11.23 15.04
C ARG A 842 -16.20 12.47 14.36
N SER A 843 -15.54 13.01 13.33
CA SER A 843 -15.95 14.23 12.61
C SER A 843 -17.45 14.35 12.32
N GLY A 844 -18.08 13.32 11.75
CA GLY A 844 -19.52 13.37 11.41
C GLY A 844 -20.49 13.31 12.59
N ALA A 845 -20.01 13.14 13.82
CA ALA A 845 -20.82 13.30 15.04
C ALA A 845 -20.53 14.63 15.77
N ALA A 846 -19.47 15.34 15.38
CA ALA A 846 -19.10 16.61 15.99
C ALA A 846 -20.03 17.73 15.53
N ARG A 847 -20.36 18.65 16.44
CA ARG A 847 -21.26 19.77 16.17
C ARG A 847 -20.45 21.06 16.04
N PRO A 848 -20.67 21.88 15.01
CA PRO A 848 -20.06 23.20 14.91
C PRO A 848 -20.42 24.06 16.11
N PHE A 849 -19.45 24.82 16.63
CA PHE A 849 -19.72 25.76 17.71
C PHE A 849 -20.50 26.96 17.18
N ARG A 850 -21.71 27.20 17.69
CA ARG A 850 -22.56 28.32 17.29
C ARG A 850 -22.70 29.28 18.46
N THR A 851 -22.55 30.57 18.19
CA THR A 851 -22.78 31.65 19.16
C THR A 851 -23.77 32.66 18.59
N ARG A 852 -24.38 33.45 19.47
CA ARG A 852 -25.32 34.50 19.09
C ARG A 852 -24.57 35.75 18.65
N PHE A 853 -24.98 36.28 17.50
CA PHE A 853 -24.62 37.62 17.03
C PHE A 853 -25.79 38.61 17.29
N PRO A 854 -25.52 39.91 17.51
CA PRO A 854 -24.19 40.54 17.56
C PRO A 854 -23.37 40.02 18.74
N LEU A 855 -22.10 39.72 18.48
CA LEU A 855 -21.18 39.19 19.47
C LEU A 855 -20.64 40.36 20.31
N HIS A 856 -20.96 40.35 21.60
CA HIS A 856 -20.40 41.31 22.54
C HIS A 856 -18.97 40.89 22.89
N VAL A 857 -17.99 41.71 22.51
CA VAL A 857 -16.57 41.50 22.79
C VAL A 857 -16.12 42.54 23.80
N GLN A 858 -15.63 42.10 24.95
CA GLN A 858 -14.93 42.95 25.92
C GLN A 858 -13.45 42.60 25.91
N LEU A 859 -12.60 43.62 25.81
CA LEU A 859 -11.16 43.51 25.95
C LEU A 859 -10.72 44.31 27.18
N LYS A 860 -10.11 43.63 28.15
CA LYS A 860 -9.42 44.24 29.28
C LYS A 860 -7.91 44.18 29.10
N LEU A 861 -7.24 45.32 29.24
CA LEU A 861 -5.79 45.47 29.11
C LEU A 861 -5.08 45.63 30.46
N ALA A 862 -3.75 45.55 30.46
CA ALA A 862 -2.91 45.59 31.65
C ALA A 862 -3.04 46.88 32.48
N ASP A 863 -3.14 48.03 31.84
CA ASP A 863 -3.14 49.34 32.50
C ASP A 863 -3.72 50.44 31.59
N PRO A 864 -4.04 51.63 32.14
CA PRO A 864 -4.57 52.74 31.36
C PRO A 864 -3.66 53.25 30.23
N PRO A 865 -2.33 53.40 30.40
CA PRO A 865 -1.42 53.78 29.32
C PRO A 865 -1.44 52.81 28.14
N THR A 866 -1.36 51.50 28.40
CA THR A 866 -1.45 50.44 27.38
C THR A 866 -2.79 50.51 26.64
N THR A 867 -3.87 50.80 27.38
CA THR A 867 -5.22 50.96 26.82
C THR A 867 -5.29 52.17 25.89
N ALA A 868 -4.78 53.32 26.30
CA ALA A 868 -4.75 54.52 25.47
C ALA A 868 -3.89 54.32 24.20
N GLY A 869 -2.72 53.69 24.34
CA GLY A 869 -1.86 53.35 23.21
C GLY A 869 -2.52 52.38 22.23
N TYR A 870 -3.24 51.36 22.74
CA TYR A 870 -3.97 50.43 21.90
C TYR A 870 -5.15 51.09 21.17
N VAL A 871 -5.89 51.99 21.81
CA VAL A 871 -6.98 52.76 21.17
C VAL A 871 -6.45 53.63 20.03
N ARG A 872 -5.33 54.33 20.24
CA ARG A 872 -4.66 55.11 19.17
C ARG A 872 -4.26 54.22 18.00
N TRP A 873 -3.43 53.19 18.28
CA TRP A 873 -2.99 52.24 17.25
C TRP A 873 -4.16 51.66 16.46
N ARG A 874 -5.23 51.27 17.15
CA ARG A 874 -6.41 50.69 16.50
C ARG A 874 -7.17 51.72 15.66
N THR A 875 -7.25 52.98 16.09
CA THR A 875 -7.89 54.04 15.28
C THR A 875 -7.14 54.22 13.97
N ASP A 876 -5.80 54.18 14.02
CA ASP A 876 -4.95 54.37 12.85
C ASP A 876 -4.93 53.14 11.92
N ASN A 877 -5.01 51.93 12.47
CA ASN A 877 -4.78 50.67 11.73
C ASN A 877 -6.07 49.88 11.42
N LYS A 878 -7.15 50.09 12.18
CA LYS A 878 -8.44 49.39 12.05
C LYS A 878 -9.61 50.35 12.34
N PRO A 879 -9.76 51.41 11.52
CA PRO A 879 -10.77 52.46 11.75
C PRO A 879 -12.21 51.93 11.68
N ASP A 880 -12.44 50.81 11.00
CA ASP A 880 -13.75 50.19 10.82
C ASP A 880 -14.16 49.20 11.93
N TRP A 881 -13.26 48.88 12.88
CA TRP A 881 -13.65 48.09 14.05
C TRP A 881 -14.66 48.93 14.88
N PRO A 882 -15.73 48.35 15.47
CA PRO A 882 -16.85 49.15 16.00
C PRO A 882 -16.76 49.49 17.49
N GLY A 883 -15.73 49.02 18.19
CA GLY A 883 -15.69 49.16 19.65
C GLY A 883 -15.16 50.49 20.17
N HIS A 884 -15.45 50.76 21.42
CA HIS A 884 -15.11 52.00 22.11
C HIS A 884 -14.65 51.69 23.54
N ARG A 885 -13.93 52.65 24.14
CA ARG A 885 -13.44 52.52 25.51
C ARG A 885 -14.59 52.84 26.47
N VAL A 886 -14.86 51.94 27.41
CA VAL A 886 -15.93 52.09 28.43
C VAL A 886 -15.38 52.25 29.85
N GLY A 887 -14.04 52.26 30.01
CA GLY A 887 -13.40 52.45 31.29
C GLY A 887 -11.88 52.59 31.19
N PRO A 888 -11.17 52.69 32.32
CA PRO A 888 -9.73 52.95 32.33
C PRO A 888 -8.94 51.84 31.62
N ARG A 889 -9.46 50.60 31.60
CA ARG A 889 -8.76 49.42 31.06
C ARG A 889 -9.60 48.58 30.10
N VAL A 890 -10.82 48.99 29.79
CA VAL A 890 -11.83 48.16 29.11
C VAL A 890 -12.29 48.81 27.81
N ILE A 891 -12.32 48.01 26.76
CA ILE A 891 -12.83 48.34 25.43
C ILE A 891 -13.92 47.33 25.09
N GLU A 892 -15.06 47.79 24.61
CA GLU A 892 -16.19 46.94 24.25
C GLU A 892 -16.62 47.15 22.81
N ALA A 893 -17.11 46.09 22.17
CA ALA A 893 -17.62 46.11 20.81
C ALA A 893 -18.79 45.14 20.65
N TRP A 894 -19.73 45.49 19.78
CA TRP A 894 -20.76 44.58 19.30
C TRP A 894 -20.48 44.24 17.85
N LEU A 895 -19.87 43.08 17.62
CA LEU A 895 -19.50 42.64 16.29
C LEU A 895 -20.72 41.99 15.62
N ARG A 896 -21.10 42.48 14.43
CA ARG A 896 -22.18 41.87 13.63
C ARG A 896 -21.71 40.66 12.81
N SER A 897 -20.40 40.50 12.66
CA SER A 897 -19.75 39.40 11.95
C SER A 897 -18.40 39.06 12.60
N THR A 898 -17.79 37.97 12.15
CA THR A 898 -16.51 37.44 12.61
C THR A 898 -15.28 38.18 12.07
N ARG A 899 -15.44 39.05 11.07
CA ARG A 899 -14.37 39.79 10.37
C ARG A 899 -13.36 40.46 11.32
N HIS A 900 -13.82 40.82 12.50
CA HIS A 900 -13.11 41.64 13.47
C HIS A 900 -12.68 40.89 14.74
N LEU A 901 -12.73 39.56 14.72
CA LEU A 901 -12.35 38.69 15.84
C LEU A 901 -10.82 38.57 16.04
N ASN A 902 -10.02 38.70 14.97
CA ASN A 902 -8.56 38.79 15.06
C ASN A 902 -8.14 40.26 15.23
N LEU A 903 -7.96 40.68 16.48
CA LEU A 903 -7.72 42.08 16.84
C LEU A 903 -6.25 42.50 16.85
#